data_AF-A0A1Z4C478-F1
#
_entry.id   AF-A0A1Z4C478-F1
#
_cell.length_a   1.000
_cell.length_b   1.000
_cell.length_c   1.000
_cell.angle_alpha   90.00
_cell.angle_beta   90.00
_cell.angle_gamma   90.00
#
_symmetry.space_group_name_H-M   'P 1'
#
loop_
_entity.id
_entity.type
_entity.pdbx_description
1 polymer ?
#
loop_
_entity_poly.entity_id
_entity_poly.type
_entity_poly.pdbx_seq_one_letter_code
_entity_poly.pdbx_strand_id
1 'polypeptide(L)'
;MLDSFLFLLAVSPGLFAWWHGRKLIRQAQQPLLAERYAQYLRKLVGYFVLLWCLFLFVPIVNENSGLQIIGLTVNGLVRLALFSAVVGYFFVRKALLQESWGFWRFLIFQLRWLLVFQSFPLLLLFSPQWIAEAGANRPLAIAVLAVLLYGRLLLTVGQVGKLVGAVLMTDPKLLAGFEAINARSTVTPPSYFTLPVHGGRIANAVALSALPKPAVLFTETLLSELSTEQIEAVYAHELGHIERRDARFIKKYALQCFLLATIALACVPLFATWFTIRPDKAWLFIFVGVVLLQLNKYFLGHQRTEETHSDTRAVELCGNPEAMKTGLQRIHDINLLPHRWSRERERASSHPSLANRLRSIDAVDGQEARGVGEPMIIATSKAGSYVVFADSVVYWLDGVPEGTALSLASLTDKATQQLAVAYTELVELLLEPSGHDQALLVGIDQQGKSYRRTLPAAMIGPAQAALAYADQHIVPMTVVKPSRPPLFYLLTAAMVACGYFSGQPYSILFAIIAFFYWLQPSRMLLATVGALAFAQGMVYWLLNPMLTFSEQADAFVVGFTLLGLAAAAYALYQHFRSPTDGQVFFLHTVGILGMIAAIGLVKMVAASFMGGLFALYVSAFDNAFTGVCLFGLAAACTMRFKGERRWVAGLLAFLAVSTLVIQSPYFGERVAHDPFMVSASQLRPMTANVTSVAALAEPNAFELHLSPQGQRVAFMVMKPGEDGEYDDSVQAPYTLADFNLPPITLGVGDVEFVDDGRILALATGEPAVLQLRQWRNGSWVIDKQWQLPAGFAANDIIWDSAKQAWLVLGYDADTGDTVRVLGALAHDDVKAVTMAANGDENQDYREYDLQDALLRVYRVRPNKMQAPFWERILDQRYFILSASQQGEWSDIAHTTAYNLFCLPSSVQLPSVRIPCLYKREGKQFLGIVNLQSGRLDKAVFLDEDATGYSLIGQQGPFILVSKNSAQLFAVNIEAGLLYELALPESAKPFAALAWNGHYLALANSTQGVQVFRAGWGEGH
;
A
#
# COMPACT_ATOMS: atom_id res chain seq x y z
N MET A 1 1.13 24.22 -15.62
CA MET A 1 1.31 24.63 -14.20
C MET A 1 1.71 23.45 -13.31
N LEU A 2 1.06 22.28 -13.45
CA LEU A 2 1.38 21.06 -12.69
C LEU A 2 2.83 20.58 -12.88
N ASP A 3 3.36 20.55 -14.11
CA ASP A 3 4.73 20.11 -14.37
C ASP A 3 5.79 21.00 -13.72
N SER A 4 5.56 22.32 -13.75
CA SER A 4 6.43 23.29 -13.06
C SER A 4 6.38 23.10 -11.55
N PHE A 5 5.20 22.81 -10.98
CA PHE A 5 5.05 22.50 -9.56
C PHE A 5 5.76 21.20 -9.18
N LEU A 6 5.60 20.13 -9.97
CA LEU A 6 6.26 18.84 -9.75
C LEU A 6 7.79 18.93 -9.87
N PHE A 7 8.29 19.72 -10.83
CA PHE A 7 9.72 20.00 -10.95
C PHE A 7 10.27 20.75 -9.74
N LEU A 8 9.57 21.79 -9.27
CA LEU A 8 9.95 22.53 -8.06
C LEU A 8 9.96 21.61 -6.83
N LEU A 9 8.98 20.72 -6.73
CA LEU A 9 8.90 19.71 -5.68
C LEU A 9 10.06 18.70 -5.76
N ALA A 10 10.51 18.33 -6.96
CA ALA A 10 11.66 17.44 -7.14
C ALA A 10 13.01 18.12 -6.80
N VAL A 11 13.12 19.45 -6.93
CA VAL A 11 14.34 20.18 -6.57
C VAL A 11 14.35 20.60 -5.09
N SER A 12 13.19 20.64 -4.43
CA SER A 12 13.06 21.08 -3.05
C SER A 12 13.89 20.31 -2.01
N PRO A 13 14.22 18.99 -2.14
CA PRO A 13 15.14 18.32 -1.21
C PRO A 13 16.52 18.96 -1.16
N GLY A 14 17.07 19.33 -2.31
CA GLY A 14 18.36 20.01 -2.39
C GLY A 14 18.33 21.40 -1.76
N LEU A 15 17.26 22.15 -2.02
CA LEU A 15 17.05 23.46 -1.40
C LEU A 15 16.88 23.34 0.11
N PHE A 16 16.12 22.34 0.57
CA PHE A 16 15.93 22.06 2.00
C PHE A 16 17.25 21.70 2.68
N ALA A 17 18.03 20.79 2.07
CA ALA A 17 19.35 20.39 2.55
C ALA A 17 20.26 21.60 2.70
N TRP A 18 20.40 22.41 1.65
CA TRP A 18 21.24 23.60 1.69
C TRP A 18 20.75 24.67 2.67
N TRP A 19 19.45 24.97 2.68
CA TRP A 19 18.87 26.02 3.51
C TRP A 19 18.95 25.74 5.01
N HIS A 20 18.78 24.48 5.41
CA HIS A 20 18.95 24.07 6.80
C HIS A 20 20.43 23.87 7.14
N GLY A 21 21.22 23.36 6.19
CA GLY A 21 22.64 23.14 6.37
C GLY A 21 23.44 24.43 6.49
N ARG A 22 23.11 25.51 5.76
CA ARG A 22 23.78 26.82 5.93
C ARG A 22 23.61 27.39 7.35
N LYS A 23 22.48 27.11 8.00
CA LYS A 23 22.27 27.50 9.41
C LYS A 23 23.21 26.69 10.30
N LEU A 24 23.37 25.40 10.03
CA LEU A 24 24.31 24.55 10.75
C LEU A 24 25.77 24.97 10.54
N ILE A 25 26.16 25.35 9.32
CA ILE A 25 27.51 25.87 9.01
C ILE A 25 27.81 27.12 9.84
N ARG A 26 26.87 28.06 9.94
CA ARG A 26 27.02 29.25 10.80
C ARG A 26 27.17 28.90 12.29
N GLN A 27 26.68 27.73 12.68
CA GLN A 27 26.74 27.20 14.04
C GLN A 27 27.91 26.21 14.25
N ALA A 28 28.85 26.09 13.31
CA ALA A 28 29.94 25.11 13.37
C ALA A 28 30.84 25.27 14.61
N GLN A 29 30.96 26.47 15.17
CA GLN A 29 31.75 26.72 16.38
C GLN A 29 30.93 26.61 17.67
N GLN A 30 29.63 26.34 17.58
CA GLN A 30 28.76 26.21 18.75
C GLN A 30 28.90 24.83 19.39
N PRO A 31 28.66 24.72 20.72
CA PRO A 31 28.64 23.43 21.38
C PRO A 31 27.51 22.55 20.82
N LEU A 32 27.67 21.23 20.97
CA LEU A 32 26.77 20.20 20.45
C LEU A 32 26.67 20.16 18.90
N LEU A 33 27.75 20.51 18.20
CA LEU A 33 27.78 20.46 16.73
C LEU A 33 27.39 19.08 16.19
N ALA A 34 27.92 18.00 16.77
CA ALA A 34 27.63 16.63 16.36
C ALA A 34 26.14 16.30 16.52
N GLU A 35 25.51 16.71 17.63
CA GLU A 35 24.09 16.50 17.90
C GLU A 35 23.22 17.30 16.93
N ARG A 36 23.60 18.55 16.63
CA ARG A 36 22.92 19.40 15.64
C ARG A 36 23.05 18.81 14.23
N TYR A 37 24.23 18.31 13.87
CA TYR A 37 24.46 17.64 12.59
C TYR A 37 23.62 16.37 12.46
N ALA A 38 23.55 15.56 13.51
CA ALA A 38 22.69 14.39 13.53
C ALA A 38 21.19 14.73 13.47
N GLN A 39 20.74 15.82 14.10
CA GLN A 39 19.38 16.33 13.94
C GLN A 39 19.11 16.81 12.51
N TYR A 40 20.07 17.51 11.89
CA TYR A 40 19.98 17.95 10.50
C TYR A 40 19.84 16.77 9.53
N LEU A 41 20.71 15.75 9.65
CA LEU A 41 20.63 14.54 8.83
C LEU A 41 19.27 13.82 8.98
N ARG A 42 18.76 13.72 10.21
CA ARG A 42 17.42 13.14 10.46
C ARG A 42 16.30 13.93 9.78
N LYS A 43 16.34 15.26 9.85
CA LYS A 43 15.37 16.13 9.17
C LYS A 43 15.45 15.98 7.64
N LEU A 44 16.66 15.90 7.09
CA LEU A 44 16.88 15.74 5.66
C LEU A 44 16.34 14.39 5.15
N VAL A 45 16.70 13.29 5.82
CA VAL A 45 16.17 11.96 5.49
C VAL A 45 14.65 11.98 5.60
N GLY A 46 14.11 12.49 6.71
CA GLY A 46 12.67 12.58 6.92
C GLY A 46 11.92 13.34 5.82
N TYR A 47 12.44 14.51 5.44
CA TYR A 47 11.91 15.32 4.35
C TYR A 47 11.96 14.58 3.01
N PHE A 48 13.07 13.89 2.73
CA PHE A 48 13.20 13.08 1.52
C PHE A 48 12.15 11.96 1.48
N VAL A 49 11.94 11.22 2.58
CA VAL A 49 10.94 10.16 2.57
C VAL A 49 9.52 10.72 2.45
N LEU A 50 9.20 11.85 3.09
CA LEU A 50 7.91 12.54 2.90
C LEU A 50 7.63 12.82 1.41
N LEU A 51 8.60 13.38 0.70
CA LEU A 51 8.48 13.67 -0.73
C LEU A 51 8.39 12.40 -1.57
N TRP A 52 9.18 11.37 -1.23
CA TRP A 52 9.12 10.09 -1.92
C TRP A 52 7.73 9.46 -1.84
N CYS A 53 7.09 9.52 -0.67
CA CYS A 53 5.71 9.07 -0.49
C CYS A 53 4.71 9.89 -1.30
N LEU A 54 4.93 11.20 -1.42
CA LEU A 54 4.07 12.07 -2.22
C LEU A 54 4.21 11.75 -3.72
N PHE A 55 5.43 11.53 -4.21
CA PHE A 55 5.65 11.10 -5.60
C PHE A 55 5.01 9.74 -5.90
N LEU A 56 5.06 8.80 -4.96
CA LEU A 56 4.34 7.52 -5.10
C LEU A 56 2.81 7.69 -5.11
N PHE A 57 2.28 8.79 -4.55
CA PHE A 57 0.83 9.05 -4.49
C PHE A 57 0.27 9.69 -5.77
N VAL A 58 1.07 10.50 -6.49
CA VAL A 58 0.64 11.29 -7.67
C VAL A 58 0.03 10.44 -8.81
N PRO A 59 0.60 9.30 -9.23
CA PRO A 59 0.03 8.48 -10.30
C PRO A 59 -1.35 7.88 -9.99
N ILE A 60 -1.71 7.77 -8.70
CA ILE A 60 -2.87 6.98 -8.24
C ILE A 60 -4.17 7.79 -8.26
N VAL A 61 -4.08 9.11 -8.03
CA VAL A 61 -5.25 10.00 -8.09
C VAL A 61 -5.77 10.15 -9.52
N ASN A 62 -4.98 9.72 -10.51
CA ASN A 62 -5.22 9.96 -11.93
C ASN A 62 -5.35 8.67 -12.75
N GLU A 63 -5.88 7.57 -12.17
CA GLU A 63 -6.15 6.32 -12.92
C GLU A 63 -7.05 6.53 -14.16
N ASN A 64 -7.85 7.61 -14.21
CA ASN A 64 -8.79 7.92 -15.30
C ASN A 64 -8.29 8.91 -16.37
N SER A 65 -7.14 9.57 -16.18
CA SER A 65 -6.58 10.44 -17.20
C SER A 65 -5.51 9.67 -17.95
N GLY A 66 -5.42 9.78 -19.28
CA GLY A 66 -4.47 9.09 -20.16
C GLY A 66 -2.97 9.41 -19.92
N LEU A 67 -2.58 9.61 -18.67
CA LEU A 67 -1.30 10.06 -18.16
C LEU A 67 -0.39 8.87 -17.76
N GLN A 68 -0.40 7.78 -18.54
CA GLN A 68 0.67 6.76 -18.44
C GLN A 68 2.07 7.38 -18.69
N ILE A 69 2.12 8.49 -19.45
CA ILE A 69 3.31 9.33 -19.66
C ILE A 69 3.87 9.88 -18.33
N ILE A 70 3.02 10.08 -17.30
CA ILE A 70 3.41 10.61 -15.97
C ILE A 70 4.16 9.57 -15.12
N GLY A 71 3.93 8.26 -15.27
CA GLY A 71 4.65 7.24 -14.50
C GLY A 71 6.17 7.26 -14.76
N LEU A 72 6.56 7.49 -16.02
CA LEU A 72 7.96 7.73 -16.43
C LEU A 72 8.50 9.06 -15.88
N THR A 73 7.67 10.12 -15.84
CA THR A 73 8.06 11.43 -15.30
C THR A 73 8.20 11.41 -13.78
N VAL A 74 7.33 10.71 -13.03
CA VAL A 74 7.37 10.58 -11.57
C VAL A 74 8.61 9.82 -11.11
N ASN A 75 8.96 8.72 -11.78
CA ASN A 75 10.23 8.03 -11.55
C ASN A 75 11.44 8.94 -11.84
N GLY A 76 11.36 9.74 -12.91
CA GLY A 76 12.35 10.78 -13.21
C GLY A 76 12.46 11.86 -12.13
N LEU A 77 11.32 12.34 -11.61
CA LEU A 77 11.22 13.35 -10.56
C LEU A 77 11.75 12.85 -9.21
N VAL A 78 11.50 11.58 -8.87
CA VAL A 78 12.09 10.92 -7.69
C VAL A 78 13.62 10.84 -7.81
N ARG A 79 14.13 10.47 -8.99
CA ARG A 79 15.59 10.43 -9.24
C ARG A 79 16.19 11.83 -9.16
N LEU A 80 15.49 12.84 -9.69
CA LEU A 80 15.86 14.25 -9.57
C LEU A 80 15.83 14.73 -8.11
N ALA A 81 14.87 14.26 -7.31
CA ALA A 81 14.78 14.52 -5.87
C ALA A 81 15.94 13.92 -5.08
N LEU A 82 16.34 12.69 -5.39
CA LEU A 82 17.55 12.08 -4.82
C LEU A 82 18.79 12.88 -5.21
N PHE A 83 18.92 13.20 -6.49
CA PHE A 83 20.06 13.95 -7.00
C PHE A 83 20.16 15.33 -6.37
N SER A 84 19.04 16.07 -6.29
CA SER A 84 18.99 17.40 -5.68
C SER A 84 19.37 17.33 -4.19
N ALA A 85 18.86 16.34 -3.45
CA ALA A 85 19.23 16.10 -2.05
C ALA A 85 20.74 15.86 -1.88
N VAL A 86 21.34 15.02 -2.72
CA VAL A 86 22.79 14.73 -2.70
C VAL A 86 23.61 15.97 -3.00
N VAL A 87 23.21 16.78 -3.99
CA VAL A 87 23.86 18.06 -4.33
C VAL A 87 23.79 19.03 -3.15
N GLY A 88 22.60 19.25 -2.58
CA GLY A 88 22.44 20.15 -1.43
C GLY A 88 23.22 19.69 -0.20
N TYR A 89 23.23 18.38 0.06
CA TYR A 89 24.00 17.79 1.16
C TYR A 89 25.51 17.91 0.98
N PHE A 90 26.02 17.76 -0.25
CA PHE A 90 27.45 17.86 -0.55
C PHE A 90 28.04 19.20 -0.07
N PHE A 91 27.39 20.32 -0.38
CA PHE A 91 27.91 21.63 0.04
C PHE A 91 27.98 21.79 1.56
N VAL A 92 26.98 21.24 2.27
CA VAL A 92 26.91 21.28 3.73
C VAL A 92 28.01 20.42 4.35
N ARG A 93 28.14 19.20 3.87
CA ARG A 93 29.17 18.26 4.31
C ARG A 93 30.57 18.81 4.07
N LYS A 94 30.83 19.32 2.86
CA LYS A 94 32.11 19.90 2.50
C LYS A 94 32.53 21.04 3.43
N ALA A 95 31.60 21.93 3.75
CA ALA A 95 31.86 23.06 4.65
C ALA A 95 32.08 22.63 6.12
N LEU A 96 31.29 21.68 6.63
CA LEU A 96 31.38 21.23 8.02
C LEU A 96 32.62 20.36 8.29
N LEU A 97 32.89 19.42 7.38
CA LEU A 97 34.02 18.50 7.52
C LEU A 97 35.33 19.05 6.96
N GLN A 98 35.29 20.24 6.33
CA GLN A 98 36.44 20.88 5.66
C GLN A 98 37.10 19.96 4.61
N GLU A 99 36.27 19.25 3.83
CA GLU A 99 36.74 18.32 2.80
C GLU A 99 37.29 19.06 1.57
N SER A 100 38.36 18.53 0.98
CA SER A 100 38.89 19.05 -0.29
C SER A 100 38.26 18.39 -1.53
N TRP A 101 37.29 17.50 -1.34
CA TRP A 101 36.56 16.86 -2.43
C TRP A 101 35.88 17.86 -3.39
N GLY A 102 36.03 17.59 -4.69
CA GLY A 102 35.11 18.07 -5.71
C GLY A 102 33.82 17.25 -5.73
N PHE A 103 32.72 17.83 -6.21
CA PHE A 103 31.41 17.17 -6.25
C PHE A 103 31.44 15.82 -6.96
N TRP A 104 32.08 15.74 -8.13
CA TRP A 104 32.16 14.49 -8.90
C TRP A 104 32.93 13.39 -8.18
N ARG A 105 34.01 13.74 -7.47
CA ARG A 105 34.79 12.76 -6.70
C ARG A 105 33.98 12.22 -5.54
N PHE A 106 33.27 13.10 -4.82
CA PHE A 106 32.33 12.72 -3.78
C PHE A 106 31.25 11.79 -4.35
N LEU A 107 30.62 12.15 -5.47
CA LEU A 107 29.56 11.34 -6.08
C LEU A 107 30.09 9.97 -6.52
N ILE A 108 31.24 9.89 -7.18
CA ILE A 108 31.86 8.62 -7.58
C ILE A 108 32.17 7.77 -6.34
N PHE A 109 32.72 8.37 -5.28
CA PHE A 109 32.98 7.65 -4.02
C PHE A 109 31.68 7.08 -3.44
N GLN A 110 30.62 7.89 -3.35
CA GLN A 110 29.33 7.46 -2.83
C GLN A 110 28.69 6.36 -3.69
N LEU A 111 28.78 6.46 -5.03
CA LEU A 111 28.29 5.44 -5.95
C LEU A 111 29.06 4.13 -5.82
N ARG A 112 30.39 4.17 -5.72
CA ARG A 112 31.22 2.97 -5.50
C ARG A 112 30.92 2.34 -4.14
N TRP A 113 30.78 3.15 -3.10
CA TRP A 113 30.42 2.67 -1.76
C TRP A 113 29.03 2.02 -1.76
N LEU A 114 28.05 2.64 -2.40
CA LEU A 114 26.68 2.10 -2.53
C LEU A 114 26.67 0.82 -3.36
N LEU A 115 27.38 0.77 -4.49
CA LEU A 115 27.50 -0.42 -5.33
C LEU A 115 28.19 -1.57 -4.60
N VAL A 116 29.15 -1.29 -3.73
CA VAL A 116 29.86 -2.34 -3.01
C VAL A 116 29.12 -2.77 -1.75
N PHE A 117 28.63 -1.86 -0.91
CA PHE A 117 28.09 -2.24 0.39
C PHE A 117 26.56 -2.36 0.40
N GLN A 118 25.86 -1.78 -0.57
CA GLN A 118 24.40 -1.72 -0.61
C GLN A 118 23.78 -2.31 -1.88
N SER A 119 24.56 -2.82 -2.84
CA SER A 119 24.02 -3.37 -4.09
C SER A 119 23.07 -4.54 -3.85
N PHE A 120 23.43 -5.52 -3.02
CA PHE A 120 22.57 -6.66 -2.73
C PHE A 120 21.20 -6.23 -2.17
N PRO A 121 21.11 -5.46 -1.05
CA PRO A 121 19.82 -5.03 -0.53
C PRO A 121 19.03 -4.14 -1.48
N LEU A 122 19.70 -3.29 -2.27
CA LEU A 122 19.01 -2.45 -3.27
C LEU A 122 18.46 -3.27 -4.44
N LEU A 123 19.24 -4.21 -4.97
CA LEU A 123 18.79 -5.12 -6.01
C LEU A 123 17.61 -5.95 -5.52
N LEU A 124 17.64 -6.43 -4.28
CA LEU A 124 16.54 -7.18 -3.67
C LEU A 124 15.27 -6.32 -3.48
N LEU A 125 15.44 -5.04 -3.13
CA LEU A 125 14.34 -4.09 -2.97
C LEU A 125 13.63 -3.80 -4.30
N PHE A 126 14.39 -3.63 -5.39
CA PHE A 126 13.86 -3.20 -6.68
C PHE A 126 13.63 -4.35 -7.67
N SER A 127 14.15 -5.56 -7.44
CA SER A 127 13.99 -6.68 -8.36
C SER A 127 12.53 -7.02 -8.65
N PRO A 128 11.59 -7.03 -7.68
CA PRO A 128 10.19 -7.32 -7.98
C PRO A 128 9.58 -6.36 -9.00
N GLN A 129 9.88 -5.07 -8.86
CA GLN A 129 9.37 -4.01 -9.74
C GLN A 129 10.00 -4.09 -11.12
N TRP A 130 11.33 -4.25 -11.20
CA TRP A 130 12.04 -4.36 -12.48
C TRP A 130 11.58 -5.56 -13.30
N ILE A 131 11.30 -6.70 -12.65
CA ILE A 131 10.76 -7.88 -13.35
C ILE A 131 9.33 -7.59 -13.83
N ALA A 132 8.48 -6.99 -13.00
CA ALA A 132 7.11 -6.67 -13.38
C ALA A 132 7.04 -5.73 -14.60
N GLU A 133 7.85 -4.66 -14.60
CA GLU A 133 7.92 -3.64 -15.65
C GLU A 133 8.59 -4.13 -16.95
N ALA A 134 9.36 -5.22 -16.91
CA ALA A 134 10.08 -5.73 -18.08
C ALA A 134 9.17 -6.31 -19.19
N GLY A 135 7.89 -6.55 -18.92
CA GLY A 135 6.92 -7.04 -19.91
C GLY A 135 7.39 -8.32 -20.62
N ALA A 136 7.44 -8.31 -21.95
CA ALA A 136 7.96 -9.43 -22.75
C ALA A 136 9.43 -9.79 -22.46
N ASN A 137 10.22 -8.83 -21.97
CA ASN A 137 11.64 -9.00 -21.64
C ASN A 137 11.88 -9.56 -20.22
N ARG A 138 10.82 -10.00 -19.51
CA ARG A 138 10.90 -10.61 -18.17
C ARG A 138 12.01 -11.66 -18.01
N PRO A 139 12.18 -12.64 -18.93
CA PRO A 139 13.24 -13.64 -18.78
C PRO A 139 14.64 -13.02 -18.78
N LEU A 140 14.87 -12.01 -19.64
CA LEU A 140 16.14 -11.28 -19.69
C LEU A 140 16.36 -10.47 -18.41
N ALA A 141 15.34 -9.78 -17.91
CA ALA A 141 15.43 -9.03 -16.65
C ALA A 141 15.78 -9.95 -15.46
N ILE A 142 15.12 -11.11 -15.36
CA ILE A 142 15.43 -12.14 -14.36
C ILE A 142 16.86 -12.64 -14.52
N ALA A 143 17.31 -12.94 -15.75
CA ALA A 143 18.67 -13.41 -16.00
C ALA A 143 19.72 -12.37 -15.59
N VAL A 144 19.54 -11.09 -15.95
CA VAL A 144 20.43 -9.99 -15.55
C VAL A 144 20.45 -9.83 -14.04
N LEU A 145 19.28 -9.80 -13.39
CA LEU A 145 19.20 -9.68 -11.92
C LEU A 145 19.79 -10.89 -11.21
N ALA A 146 19.66 -12.11 -11.75
CA ALA A 146 20.30 -13.31 -11.23
C ALA A 146 21.83 -13.19 -11.31
N VAL A 147 22.37 -12.73 -12.44
CA VAL A 147 23.82 -12.46 -12.57
C VAL A 147 24.28 -11.42 -11.54
N LEU A 148 23.52 -10.34 -11.34
CA LEU A 148 23.88 -9.29 -10.39
C LEU A 148 23.78 -9.77 -8.92
N LEU A 149 22.70 -10.45 -8.53
CA LEU A 149 22.44 -10.90 -7.16
C LEU A 149 23.34 -12.09 -6.77
N TYR A 150 23.42 -13.13 -7.60
CA TYR A 150 24.26 -14.30 -7.31
C TYR A 150 25.73 -14.00 -7.59
N GLY A 151 26.05 -13.25 -8.65
CA GLY A 151 27.42 -12.81 -8.91
C GLY A 151 27.99 -11.99 -7.76
N ARG A 152 27.16 -11.18 -7.09
CA ARG A 152 27.56 -10.47 -5.87
C ARG A 152 28.01 -11.39 -4.73
N LEU A 153 27.40 -12.58 -4.60
CA LEU A 153 27.77 -13.57 -3.58
C LEU A 153 29.09 -14.29 -3.91
N LEU A 154 29.52 -14.26 -5.17
CA LEU A 154 30.75 -14.89 -5.64
C LEU A 154 31.97 -13.95 -5.58
N LEU A 155 31.77 -12.65 -5.31
CA LEU A 155 32.89 -11.71 -5.25
C LEU A 155 33.79 -11.98 -4.04
N THR A 156 35.08 -12.18 -4.31
CA THR A 156 36.12 -12.27 -3.28
C THR A 156 36.44 -10.91 -2.68
N VAL A 157 37.05 -10.89 -1.49
CA VAL A 157 37.44 -9.64 -0.82
C VAL A 157 38.41 -8.82 -1.65
N GLY A 158 39.32 -9.45 -2.38
CA GLY A 158 40.22 -8.76 -3.30
C GLY A 158 39.48 -8.06 -4.44
N GLN A 159 38.44 -8.68 -5.00
CA GLN A 159 37.60 -8.06 -6.02
C GLN A 159 36.76 -6.91 -5.45
N VAL A 160 36.19 -7.09 -4.25
CA VAL A 160 35.50 -6.04 -3.50
C VAL A 160 36.42 -4.84 -3.24
N GLY A 161 37.65 -5.10 -2.81
CA GLY A 161 38.70 -4.09 -2.63
C GLY A 161 38.99 -3.31 -3.90
N LYS A 162 39.20 -4.00 -5.04
CA LYS A 162 39.40 -3.34 -6.34
C LYS A 162 38.22 -2.46 -6.76
N LEU A 163 36.98 -2.90 -6.51
CA LEU A 163 35.77 -2.12 -6.83
C LEU A 163 35.71 -0.80 -6.06
N VAL A 164 36.09 -0.79 -4.78
CA VAL A 164 36.19 0.46 -3.99
C VAL A 164 37.49 1.24 -4.22
N GLY A 165 38.46 0.65 -4.91
CA GLY A 165 39.77 1.26 -5.17
C GLY A 165 40.76 1.10 -4.01
N ALA A 166 40.58 0.08 -3.17
CA ALA A 166 41.48 -0.21 -2.06
C ALA A 166 42.81 -0.79 -2.54
N VAL A 167 43.89 -0.43 -1.85
CA VAL A 167 45.26 -0.85 -2.11
C VAL A 167 45.77 -1.65 -0.92
N LEU A 168 46.67 -2.61 -1.14
CA LEU A 168 47.27 -3.37 -0.04
C LEU A 168 48.08 -2.43 0.86
N MET A 169 47.96 -2.59 2.19
CA MET A 169 48.75 -1.82 3.14
C MET A 169 50.21 -2.30 3.15
N THR A 170 51.13 -1.35 3.16
CA THR A 170 52.58 -1.62 3.09
C THR A 170 53.39 -0.99 4.24
N ASP A 171 52.74 -0.32 5.20
CA ASP A 171 53.45 0.32 6.32
C ASP A 171 54.05 -0.74 7.27
N PRO A 172 55.38 -0.89 7.32
CA PRO A 172 56.02 -1.94 8.09
C PRO A 172 55.80 -1.79 9.61
N LYS A 173 55.60 -0.56 10.12
CA LYS A 173 55.40 -0.33 11.55
C LYS A 173 54.03 -0.86 12.00
N LEU A 174 52.99 -0.51 11.25
CA LEU A 174 51.63 -1.00 11.52
C LEU A 174 51.54 -2.52 11.34
N LEU A 175 52.18 -3.06 10.30
CA LEU A 175 52.20 -4.49 10.05
C LEU A 175 52.86 -5.27 11.21
N ALA A 176 53.95 -4.78 11.79
CA ALA A 176 54.58 -5.39 12.95
C ALA A 176 53.66 -5.38 14.19
N GLY A 177 52.95 -4.28 14.43
CA GLY A 177 51.95 -4.19 15.50
C GLY A 177 50.80 -5.17 15.31
N PHE A 178 50.29 -5.28 14.07
CA PHE A 178 49.24 -6.24 13.74
C PHE A 178 49.70 -7.69 13.88
N GLU A 179 50.95 -8.01 13.55
CA GLU A 179 51.53 -9.35 13.77
C GLU A 179 51.55 -9.72 15.26
N ALA A 180 51.92 -8.78 16.14
CA ALA A 180 51.89 -9.00 17.59
C ALA A 180 50.47 -9.28 18.11
N ILE A 181 49.46 -8.60 17.56
CA ILE A 181 48.05 -8.84 17.87
C ILE A 181 47.59 -10.20 17.32
N ASN A 182 47.95 -10.54 16.08
CA ASN A 182 47.61 -11.82 15.46
C ASN A 182 48.16 -13.02 16.21
N ALA A 183 49.36 -12.90 16.79
CA ALA A 183 49.94 -13.96 17.61
C ALA A 183 49.08 -14.33 18.83
N ARG A 184 48.19 -13.42 19.27
CA ARG A 184 47.24 -13.63 20.38
C ARG A 184 45.83 -14.00 19.90
N SER A 185 45.60 -14.01 18.59
CA SER A 185 44.31 -14.31 17.97
C SER A 185 44.17 -15.80 17.61
N THR A 186 42.92 -16.26 17.50
CA THR A 186 42.55 -17.63 17.16
C THR A 186 42.31 -17.85 15.66
N VAL A 187 42.30 -16.78 14.85
CA VAL A 187 42.01 -16.84 13.40
C VAL A 187 43.25 -16.63 12.55
N THR A 188 43.20 -17.09 11.30
CA THR A 188 44.24 -16.81 10.31
C THR A 188 44.38 -15.31 10.07
N PRO A 189 45.60 -14.76 10.03
CA PRO A 189 45.82 -13.33 9.80
C PRO A 189 45.09 -12.81 8.55
N PRO A 190 44.29 -11.74 8.66
CA PRO A 190 43.60 -11.14 7.54
C PRO A 190 44.57 -10.43 6.58
N SER A 191 44.08 -10.10 5.39
CA SER A 191 44.80 -9.16 4.51
C SER A 191 44.44 -7.72 4.90
N TYR A 192 45.39 -6.79 4.79
CA TYR A 192 45.17 -5.39 5.19
C TYR A 192 45.07 -4.51 3.96
N PHE A 193 43.99 -3.75 3.85
CA PHE A 193 43.75 -2.84 2.76
C PHE A 193 43.61 -1.40 3.25
N THR A 194 44.11 -0.46 2.47
CA THR A 194 43.88 0.97 2.64
C THR A 194 42.92 1.45 1.56
N LEU A 195 41.85 2.12 1.96
CA LEU A 195 40.90 2.82 1.08
C LEU A 195 41.36 4.27 0.95
N PRO A 196 41.94 4.67 -0.20
CA PRO A 196 42.28 6.04 -0.43
C PRO A 196 41.01 6.88 -0.56
N VAL A 197 40.85 7.85 0.34
CA VAL A 197 39.72 8.79 0.32
C VAL A 197 40.15 10.17 -0.16
N HIS A 198 41.45 10.46 -0.23
CA HIS A 198 42.05 11.60 -0.93
C HIS A 198 41.29 12.92 -0.75
N GLY A 199 41.26 13.42 0.49
CA GLY A 199 40.64 14.71 0.83
C GLY A 199 39.19 14.64 1.32
N GLY A 200 38.58 13.46 1.33
CA GLY A 200 37.37 13.19 2.12
C GLY A 200 37.74 12.94 3.57
N ARG A 201 36.88 13.33 4.52
CA ARG A 201 37.07 13.09 5.95
C ARG A 201 36.09 12.02 6.42
N ILE A 202 36.55 10.77 6.35
CA ILE A 202 35.79 9.60 6.81
C ILE A 202 36.78 8.68 7.53
N ALA A 203 36.75 8.68 8.87
CA ALA A 203 37.54 7.74 9.65
C ALA A 203 36.72 6.47 9.88
N ASN A 204 37.11 5.38 9.23
CA ASN A 204 36.46 4.08 9.36
C ASN A 204 37.44 2.92 9.15
N ALA A 205 37.13 1.78 9.77
CA ALA A 205 37.72 0.48 9.52
C ALA A 205 36.59 -0.55 9.35
N VAL A 206 36.79 -1.57 8.52
CA VAL A 206 35.78 -2.59 8.26
C VAL A 206 36.40 -3.98 8.14
N ALA A 207 36.00 -4.89 9.03
CA ALA A 207 36.25 -6.32 8.92
C ALA A 207 35.40 -6.95 7.80
N LEU A 208 36.08 -7.50 6.80
CA LEU A 208 35.51 -8.28 5.71
C LEU A 208 35.73 -9.76 5.98
N SER A 209 34.81 -10.37 6.74
CA SER A 209 34.78 -11.81 7.01
C SER A 209 34.39 -12.56 5.72
N ALA A 210 35.33 -13.27 5.11
CA ALA A 210 35.07 -13.99 3.87
C ALA A 210 35.97 -15.22 3.71
N LEU A 211 35.57 -16.11 2.80
CA LEU A 211 36.34 -17.26 2.37
C LEU A 211 37.01 -16.98 1.00
N PRO A 212 38.25 -17.45 0.75
CA PRO A 212 39.06 -18.28 1.65
C PRO A 212 39.85 -17.50 2.72
N LYS A 213 40.05 -16.18 2.57
CA LYS A 213 40.84 -15.36 3.50
C LYS A 213 40.10 -14.07 3.89
N PRO A 214 40.03 -13.72 5.19
CA PRO A 214 39.43 -12.47 5.64
C PRO A 214 40.33 -11.25 5.31
N ALA A 215 39.76 -10.06 5.38
CA ALA A 215 40.52 -8.82 5.28
C ALA A 215 40.00 -7.73 6.20
N VAL A 216 40.84 -6.73 6.50
CA VAL A 216 40.45 -5.49 7.18
C VAL A 216 40.75 -4.32 6.25
N LEU A 217 39.74 -3.47 6.03
CA LEU A 217 39.84 -2.28 5.21
C LEU A 217 39.90 -1.03 6.10
N PHE A 218 40.99 -0.27 6.01
CA PHE A 218 41.17 0.99 6.72
C PHE A 218 41.03 2.17 5.77
N THR A 219 40.35 3.22 6.18
CA THR A 219 40.34 4.49 5.44
C THR A 219 41.65 5.25 5.62
N GLU A 220 42.11 5.94 4.57
CA GLU A 220 43.28 6.82 4.64
C GLU A 220 43.14 7.88 5.76
N THR A 221 41.95 8.47 5.94
CA THR A 221 41.70 9.43 7.03
C THR A 221 41.98 8.82 8.40
N LEU A 222 41.52 7.59 8.66
CA LEU A 222 41.74 6.92 9.95
C LEU A 222 43.24 6.73 10.20
N LEU A 223 43.98 6.24 9.20
CA LEU A 223 45.42 6.01 9.32
C LEU A 223 46.21 7.32 9.50
N SER A 224 45.73 8.43 8.95
CA SER A 224 46.40 9.73 9.07
C SER A 224 46.11 10.51 10.36
N GLU A 225 44.97 10.23 11.02
CA GLU A 225 44.48 11.03 12.14
C GLU A 225 44.56 10.30 13.51
N LEU A 226 44.78 8.98 13.51
CA LEU A 226 44.98 8.18 14.72
C LEU A 226 46.47 7.86 14.92
N SER A 227 46.89 7.70 16.18
CA SER A 227 48.23 7.19 16.50
C SER A 227 48.35 5.70 16.17
N THR A 228 49.59 5.20 16.07
CA THR A 228 49.87 3.77 15.83
C THR A 228 49.14 2.86 16.82
N GLU A 229 49.17 3.21 18.11
CA GLU A 229 48.53 2.44 19.19
C GLU A 229 47.01 2.45 19.06
N GLN A 230 46.43 3.57 18.63
CA GLN A 230 45.00 3.68 18.38
C GLN A 230 44.58 2.86 17.15
N ILE A 231 45.40 2.83 16.09
CA ILE A 231 45.16 2.00 14.91
C ILE A 231 45.23 0.51 15.26
N GLU A 232 46.22 0.11 16.07
CA GLU A 232 46.35 -1.25 16.61
C GLU A 232 45.14 -1.67 17.44
N ALA A 233 44.63 -0.79 18.31
CA ALA A 233 43.43 -1.05 19.10
C ALA A 233 42.17 -1.21 18.21
N VAL A 234 42.01 -0.35 17.20
CA VAL A 234 40.93 -0.47 16.19
C VAL A 234 41.08 -1.78 15.41
N TYR A 235 42.30 -2.15 15.02
CA TYR A 235 42.55 -3.43 14.36
C TYR A 235 42.16 -4.62 15.24
N ALA A 236 42.52 -4.61 16.52
CA ALA A 236 42.15 -5.65 17.47
C ALA A 236 40.61 -5.80 17.59
N HIS A 237 39.87 -4.69 17.51
CA HIS A 237 38.40 -4.70 17.45
C HIS A 237 37.88 -5.35 16.17
N GLU A 238 38.39 -4.94 14.99
CA GLU A 238 38.01 -5.54 13.72
C GLU A 238 38.36 -7.05 13.66
N LEU A 239 39.47 -7.45 14.28
CA LEU A 239 39.86 -8.85 14.41
C LEU A 239 38.89 -9.63 15.30
N GLY A 240 38.39 -9.01 16.38
CA GLY A 240 37.32 -9.56 17.22
C GLY A 240 36.04 -9.88 16.43
N HIS A 241 35.68 -9.05 15.44
CA HIS A 241 34.59 -9.37 14.51
C HIS A 241 34.88 -10.61 13.66
N ILE A 242 36.12 -10.77 13.18
CA ILE A 242 36.54 -11.93 12.37
C ILE A 242 36.55 -13.21 13.21
N GLU A 243 37.03 -13.18 14.46
CA GLU A 243 37.02 -14.32 15.37
C GLU A 243 35.61 -14.85 15.64
N ARG A 244 34.64 -13.93 15.79
CA ARG A 244 33.25 -14.29 16.06
C ARG A 244 32.48 -14.77 14.82
N ARG A 245 32.81 -14.23 13.64
CA ARG A 245 32.14 -14.58 12.37
C ARG A 245 32.84 -15.74 11.68
N ASP A 246 32.70 -16.92 12.27
CA ASP A 246 33.28 -18.17 11.76
C ASP A 246 32.79 -18.53 10.34
N ALA A 247 33.42 -19.53 9.73
CA ALA A 247 33.03 -19.99 8.40
C ALA A 247 31.56 -20.48 8.32
N ARG A 248 30.96 -20.92 9.44
CA ARG A 248 29.56 -21.36 9.47
C ARG A 248 28.62 -20.16 9.41
N PHE A 249 28.94 -19.07 10.12
CA PHE A 249 28.22 -17.81 10.05
C PHE A 249 28.22 -17.27 8.62
N ILE A 250 29.39 -17.21 7.97
CA ILE A 250 29.53 -16.73 6.59
C ILE A 250 28.70 -17.61 5.62
N LYS A 251 28.80 -18.94 5.75
CA LYS A 251 28.00 -19.87 4.92
C LYS A 251 26.49 -19.71 5.15
N LYS A 252 26.06 -19.55 6.39
CA LYS A 252 24.65 -19.31 6.74
C LYS A 252 24.15 -17.99 6.15
N TYR A 253 24.96 -16.93 6.25
CA TYR A 253 24.64 -15.63 5.66
C TYR A 253 24.56 -15.69 4.13
N ALA A 254 25.51 -16.37 3.49
CA ALA A 254 25.51 -16.58 2.03
C ALA A 254 24.28 -17.39 1.59
N LEU A 255 23.92 -18.47 2.30
CA LEU A 255 22.72 -19.26 2.05
C LEU A 255 21.44 -18.41 2.21
N GLN A 256 21.36 -17.58 3.24
CA GLN A 256 20.24 -16.65 3.44
C GLN A 256 20.11 -15.66 2.29
N CYS A 257 21.21 -15.03 1.87
CA CYS A 257 21.20 -14.13 0.73
C CYS A 257 20.81 -14.86 -0.57
N PHE A 258 21.30 -16.08 -0.76
CA PHE A 258 20.89 -16.93 -1.88
C PHE A 258 19.38 -17.20 -1.88
N LEU A 259 18.80 -17.62 -0.74
CA LEU A 259 17.35 -17.84 -0.63
C LEU A 259 16.55 -16.57 -0.91
N LEU A 260 16.96 -15.42 -0.34
CA LEU A 260 16.27 -14.15 -0.56
C LEU A 260 16.30 -13.74 -2.04
N ALA A 261 17.45 -13.89 -2.71
CA ALA A 261 17.56 -13.64 -4.14
C ALA A 261 16.65 -14.59 -4.94
N THR A 262 16.62 -15.89 -4.61
CA THR A 262 15.75 -16.87 -5.27
C THR A 262 14.26 -16.55 -5.07
N ILE A 263 13.85 -16.15 -3.86
CA ILE A 263 12.47 -15.72 -3.59
C ILE A 263 12.12 -14.52 -4.48
N ALA A 264 13.00 -13.53 -4.53
CA ALA A 264 12.77 -12.32 -5.32
C ALA A 264 12.72 -12.58 -6.84
N LEU A 265 13.52 -13.51 -7.34
CA LEU A 265 13.65 -13.82 -8.78
C LEU A 265 12.62 -14.84 -9.28
N ALA A 266 12.21 -15.79 -8.44
CA ALA A 266 11.33 -16.90 -8.86
C ALA A 266 9.95 -16.80 -8.21
N CYS A 267 9.87 -16.69 -6.87
CA CYS A 267 8.59 -16.74 -6.16
C CYS A 267 7.74 -15.49 -6.40
N VAL A 268 8.34 -14.30 -6.45
CA VAL A 268 7.59 -13.05 -6.63
C VAL A 268 6.97 -12.95 -8.03
N PRO A 269 7.68 -13.25 -9.13
CA PRO A 269 7.06 -13.26 -10.46
C PRO A 269 6.02 -14.38 -10.62
N LEU A 270 6.28 -15.57 -10.07
CA LEU A 270 5.31 -16.68 -10.10
C LEU A 270 4.03 -16.34 -9.32
N PHE A 271 4.17 -15.72 -8.15
CA PHE A 271 3.06 -15.22 -7.36
C PHE A 271 2.28 -14.14 -8.13
N ALA A 272 2.98 -13.21 -8.77
CA ALA A 272 2.33 -12.20 -9.63
C ALA A 272 1.54 -12.82 -10.78
N THR A 273 2.06 -13.86 -11.43
CA THR A 273 1.34 -14.57 -12.49
C THR A 273 0.16 -15.39 -11.96
N TRP A 274 0.31 -16.07 -10.82
CA TRP A 274 -0.77 -16.87 -10.22
C TRP A 274 -1.95 -16.03 -9.72
N PHE A 275 -1.68 -14.83 -9.22
CA PHE A 275 -2.69 -13.91 -8.70
C PHE A 275 -3.02 -12.76 -9.67
N THR A 276 -2.66 -12.91 -10.96
CA THR A 276 -2.92 -11.94 -12.03
C THR A 276 -2.60 -10.48 -11.64
N ILE A 277 -1.51 -10.29 -10.89
CA ILE A 277 -1.07 -8.98 -10.39
C ILE A 277 -0.62 -8.14 -11.57
N ARG A 278 -1.34 -7.05 -11.85
CA ARG A 278 -1.01 -6.15 -12.95
C ARG A 278 0.24 -5.30 -12.64
N PRO A 279 1.11 -5.00 -13.64
CA PRO A 279 2.36 -4.26 -13.44
C PRO A 279 2.20 -2.82 -12.95
N ASP A 280 1.05 -2.19 -13.21
CA ASP A 280 0.66 -0.86 -12.72
C ASP A 280 0.56 -0.81 -11.18
N LYS A 281 0.49 -1.96 -10.51
CA LYS A 281 0.54 -2.08 -9.03
C LYS A 281 1.98 -2.18 -8.50
N ALA A 282 2.90 -1.39 -9.06
CA ALA A 282 4.34 -1.33 -8.73
C ALA A 282 4.66 -1.20 -7.22
N TRP A 283 3.76 -0.57 -6.46
CA TRP A 283 3.89 -0.41 -5.01
C TRP A 283 3.87 -1.73 -4.22
N LEU A 284 3.14 -2.74 -4.68
CA LEU A 284 3.08 -4.06 -4.01
C LEU A 284 4.43 -4.76 -4.13
N PHE A 285 5.07 -4.62 -5.29
CA PHE A 285 6.39 -5.12 -5.57
C PHE A 285 7.47 -4.40 -4.74
N ILE A 286 7.34 -3.08 -4.55
CA ILE A 286 8.18 -2.31 -3.61
C ILE A 286 7.98 -2.82 -2.18
N PHE A 287 6.73 -3.04 -1.73
CA PHE A 287 6.44 -3.57 -0.40
C PHE A 287 7.09 -4.95 -0.17
N VAL A 288 6.99 -5.85 -1.15
CA VAL A 288 7.67 -7.16 -1.10
C VAL A 288 9.20 -6.98 -1.04
N GLY A 289 9.77 -6.06 -1.83
CA GLY A 289 11.20 -5.75 -1.76
C GLY A 289 11.65 -5.26 -0.38
N VAL A 290 10.83 -4.44 0.28
CA VAL A 290 11.07 -3.99 1.67
C VAL A 290 11.00 -5.18 2.62
N VAL A 291 10.04 -6.07 2.41
CA VAL A 291 9.90 -7.26 3.25
C VAL A 291 11.20 -8.07 3.25
N LEU A 292 11.72 -8.31 2.05
CA LEU A 292 12.97 -9.02 1.84
C LEU A 292 14.18 -8.28 2.43
N LEU A 293 14.22 -6.95 2.32
CA LEU A 293 15.26 -6.11 2.93
C LEU A 293 15.28 -6.21 4.47
N GLN A 294 14.10 -6.20 5.10
CA GLN A 294 14.01 -6.28 6.56
C GLN A 294 14.29 -7.69 7.07
N LEU A 295 13.91 -8.73 6.32
CA LEU A 295 14.36 -10.10 6.61
C LEU A 295 15.90 -10.18 6.59
N ASN A 296 16.54 -9.59 5.58
CA ASN A 296 18.00 -9.47 5.54
C ASN A 296 18.53 -8.82 6.83
N LYS A 297 18.03 -7.63 7.21
CA LYS A 297 18.45 -6.96 8.45
C LYS A 297 18.15 -7.74 9.73
N TYR A 298 17.01 -8.42 9.82
CA TYR A 298 16.64 -9.24 10.98
C TYR A 298 17.65 -10.37 11.18
N PHE A 299 18.04 -11.05 10.10
CA PHE A 299 19.06 -12.09 10.15
C PHE A 299 20.45 -11.53 10.49
N LEU A 300 20.75 -10.28 10.11
CA LEU A 300 21.96 -9.53 10.52
C LEU A 300 21.88 -8.96 11.96
N GLY A 301 20.72 -8.98 12.61
CA GLY A 301 20.37 -8.18 13.80
C GLY A 301 21.03 -8.54 15.13
N HIS A 302 22.21 -9.16 15.13
CA HIS A 302 22.98 -9.47 16.34
C HIS A 302 24.16 -8.52 16.60
N GLN A 303 24.30 -7.44 15.82
CA GLN A 303 25.48 -6.58 15.84
C GLN A 303 25.79 -5.96 17.21
N ARG A 304 24.81 -5.51 18.02
CA ARG A 304 25.16 -4.81 19.28
C ARG A 304 25.87 -5.68 20.33
N THR A 305 25.46 -6.93 20.47
CA THR A 305 26.16 -7.89 21.36
C THR A 305 27.47 -8.35 20.73
N GLU A 306 27.63 -8.21 19.40
CA GLU A 306 28.91 -8.37 18.71
C GLU A 306 29.87 -7.20 19.00
N GLU A 307 29.38 -5.96 19.03
CA GLU A 307 30.19 -4.77 19.31
C GLU A 307 30.82 -4.82 20.71
N THR A 308 30.02 -5.04 21.75
CA THR A 308 30.53 -5.14 23.13
C THR A 308 31.55 -6.28 23.27
N HIS A 309 31.28 -7.43 22.66
CA HIS A 309 32.22 -8.54 22.67
C HIS A 309 33.52 -8.22 21.92
N SER A 310 33.41 -7.50 20.79
CA SER A 310 34.59 -7.12 20.00
C SER A 310 35.39 -6.04 20.70
N ASP A 311 34.76 -5.13 21.44
CA ASP A 311 35.41 -4.16 22.32
C ASP A 311 36.18 -4.87 23.45
N THR A 312 35.52 -5.78 24.18
CA THR A 312 36.17 -6.60 25.22
C THR A 312 37.36 -7.38 24.64
N ARG A 313 37.14 -8.06 23.51
CA ARG A 313 38.18 -8.86 22.87
C ARG A 313 39.32 -8.00 22.33
N ALA A 314 39.06 -6.77 21.87
CA ALA A 314 40.09 -5.83 21.45
C ALA A 314 41.02 -5.45 22.61
N VAL A 315 40.46 -5.23 23.80
CA VAL A 315 41.24 -4.93 25.00
C VAL A 315 42.14 -6.11 25.37
N GLU A 316 41.61 -7.33 25.34
CA GLU A 316 42.40 -8.56 25.58
C GLU A 316 43.52 -8.75 24.54
N LEU A 317 43.21 -8.52 23.26
CA LEU A 317 44.15 -8.71 22.15
C LEU A 317 45.20 -7.61 22.04
N CYS A 318 44.85 -6.37 22.35
CA CYS A 318 45.75 -5.22 22.23
C CYS A 318 46.52 -4.95 23.53
N GLY A 319 45.95 -5.28 24.69
CA GLY A 319 46.53 -4.96 26.00
C GLY A 319 46.59 -3.47 26.34
N ASN A 320 45.90 -2.62 25.56
CA ASN A 320 45.90 -1.16 25.74
C ASN A 320 44.47 -0.57 25.66
N PRO A 321 43.71 -0.65 26.77
CA PRO A 321 42.33 -0.14 26.82
C PRO A 321 42.23 1.38 26.61
N GLU A 322 43.22 2.17 27.05
CA GLU A 322 43.25 3.62 26.82
C GLU A 322 43.39 3.99 25.33
N ALA A 323 44.22 3.26 24.58
CA ALA A 323 44.32 3.44 23.13
C ALA A 323 42.99 3.13 22.42
N MET A 324 42.25 2.11 22.89
CA MET A 324 40.91 1.80 22.37
C MET A 324 39.91 2.93 22.65
N LYS A 325 39.85 3.41 23.90
CA LYS A 325 38.94 4.51 24.30
C LYS A 325 39.21 5.78 23.52
N THR A 326 40.47 6.22 23.48
CA THR A 326 40.88 7.45 22.77
C THR A 326 40.73 7.32 21.25
N GLY A 327 40.99 6.13 20.68
CA GLY A 327 40.76 5.84 19.26
C GLY A 327 39.28 5.95 18.88
N LEU A 328 38.37 5.37 19.66
CA LEU A 328 36.92 5.47 19.44
C LEU A 328 36.41 6.91 19.56
N GLN A 329 36.86 7.65 20.57
CA GLN A 329 36.55 9.08 20.73
C GLN A 329 37.00 9.87 19.50
N ARG A 330 38.24 9.66 19.04
CA ARG A 330 38.79 10.34 17.87
C ARG A 330 38.00 10.03 16.59
N ILE A 331 37.61 8.77 16.37
CA ILE A 331 36.75 8.38 15.24
C ILE A 331 35.39 9.09 15.30
N HIS A 332 34.77 9.17 16.49
CA HIS A 332 33.51 9.88 16.68
C HIS A 332 33.64 11.37 16.35
N ASP A 333 34.72 12.00 16.81
CA ASP A 333 34.96 13.42 16.60
C ASP A 333 35.22 13.75 15.12
N ILE A 334 36.05 12.96 14.43
CA ILE A 334 36.33 13.14 12.99
C ILE A 334 35.04 13.02 12.16
N ASN A 335 34.17 12.08 12.51
CA ASN A 335 32.92 11.81 11.77
C ASN A 335 31.74 12.69 12.25
N LEU A 336 31.94 13.61 13.21
CA LEU A 336 30.88 14.42 13.84
C LEU A 336 29.71 13.57 14.40
N LEU A 337 30.04 12.45 15.05
CA LEU A 337 29.06 11.55 15.66
C LEU A 337 28.87 11.91 17.14
N PRO A 338 27.62 12.12 17.61
CA PRO A 338 27.36 12.37 19.03
C PRO A 338 27.85 11.21 19.89
N HIS A 339 28.41 11.54 21.06
CA HIS A 339 28.88 10.54 22.02
C HIS A 339 27.72 9.77 22.66
N ARG A 340 26.57 10.44 22.86
CA ARG A 340 25.35 9.90 23.47
C ARG A 340 24.20 9.92 22.49
N TRP A 341 23.45 8.82 22.43
CA TRP A 341 22.26 8.69 21.58
C TRP A 341 21.04 8.47 22.45
N SER A 342 19.89 8.98 22.00
CA SER A 342 18.62 8.65 22.66
C SER A 342 18.33 7.15 22.51
N ARG A 343 17.53 6.60 23.43
CA ARG A 343 17.14 5.18 23.42
C ARG A 343 16.58 4.72 22.09
N GLU A 344 15.72 5.54 21.47
CA GLU A 344 15.11 5.24 20.18
C GLU A 344 16.17 5.14 19.07
N ARG A 345 17.11 6.08 19.06
CA ARG A 345 18.19 6.11 18.07
C ARG A 345 19.13 4.93 18.25
N GLU A 346 19.54 4.64 19.47
CA GLU A 346 20.40 3.50 19.76
C GLU A 346 19.71 2.19 19.39
N ARG A 347 18.39 2.05 19.66
CA ARG A 347 17.58 0.91 19.21
C ARG A 347 17.44 0.76 17.71
N ALA A 348 17.59 1.84 16.94
CA ALA A 348 17.54 1.82 15.49
C ALA A 348 18.92 1.71 14.82
N SER A 349 20.01 1.84 15.59
CA SER A 349 21.38 1.86 15.09
C SER A 349 22.03 0.47 15.11
N SER A 350 22.96 0.21 14.20
CA SER A 350 23.74 -1.04 14.16
C SER A 350 24.69 -1.15 15.36
N HIS A 351 25.31 -0.03 15.74
CA HIS A 351 26.25 0.05 16.86
C HIS A 351 25.59 0.67 18.11
N PRO A 352 26.09 0.37 19.31
CA PRO A 352 25.82 1.16 20.51
C PRO A 352 26.41 2.58 20.42
N SER A 353 25.96 3.46 21.31
CA SER A 353 26.56 4.78 21.51
C SER A 353 28.00 4.68 22.05
N LEU A 354 28.80 5.73 21.85
CA LEU A 354 30.18 5.79 22.36
C LEU A 354 30.20 5.62 23.88
N ALA A 355 29.31 6.30 24.60
CA ALA A 355 29.21 6.20 26.06
C ALA A 355 29.05 4.74 26.54
N ASN A 356 28.20 3.96 25.87
CA ASN A 356 28.00 2.55 26.20
C ASN A 356 29.21 1.67 25.86
N ARG A 357 29.94 1.97 24.78
CA ARG A 357 31.18 1.27 24.42
C ARG A 357 32.30 1.56 25.40
N LEU A 358 32.51 2.83 25.76
CA LEU A 358 33.51 3.24 26.75
C LEU A 358 33.26 2.56 28.10
N ARG A 359 32.01 2.56 28.58
CA ARG A 359 31.62 1.84 29.82
C ARG A 359 31.96 0.35 29.74
N SER A 360 31.70 -0.29 28.60
CA SER A 360 32.00 -1.72 28.42
C SER A 360 33.50 -2.01 28.48
N ILE A 361 34.32 -1.09 27.97
CA ILE A 361 35.78 -1.17 28.01
C ILE A 361 36.29 -0.96 29.45
N ASP A 362 35.79 0.06 30.14
CA ASP A 362 36.18 0.36 31.53
C ASP A 362 35.86 -0.82 32.48
N ALA A 363 34.72 -1.49 32.26
CA ALA A 363 34.34 -2.68 33.03
C ALA A 363 35.30 -3.87 32.86
N VAL A 364 35.95 -4.00 31.70
CA VAL A 364 36.93 -5.07 31.40
C VAL A 364 38.32 -4.71 31.93
N ASP A 365 38.70 -3.44 31.85
CA ASP A 365 39.97 -2.93 32.37
C ASP A 365 40.03 -2.95 33.91
N GLY A 366 38.91 -3.20 34.59
CA GLY A 366 38.84 -3.23 36.04
C GLY A 366 39.00 -1.84 36.68
N GLN A 367 38.82 -0.76 35.90
CA GLN A 367 38.75 0.58 36.46
C GLN A 367 37.43 0.72 37.21
N GLU A 368 37.50 0.84 38.54
CA GLU A 368 36.34 1.25 39.33
C GLU A 368 35.89 2.64 38.85
N ALA A 369 34.57 2.81 38.75
CA ALA A 369 33.99 4.11 38.43
C ALA A 369 34.53 5.14 39.43
N ARG A 370 35.28 6.12 38.92
CA ARG A 370 35.77 7.21 39.78
C ARG A 370 34.53 7.93 40.32
N GLY A 371 34.56 8.43 41.57
CA GLY A 371 33.55 9.34 42.11
C GLY A 371 33.67 10.74 41.47
N VAL A 372 32.61 11.57 41.50
CA VAL A 372 32.68 12.94 40.92
C VAL A 372 33.73 13.74 41.69
N GLY A 373 33.94 13.37 42.95
CA GLY A 373 34.78 14.09 43.90
C GLY A 373 33.98 15.24 44.48
N GLU A 374 33.78 16.31 43.69
CA GLU A 374 32.95 17.46 44.07
C GLU A 374 31.66 17.52 43.22
N PRO A 375 30.48 17.72 43.83
CA PRO A 375 29.23 17.80 43.09
C PRO A 375 29.26 18.87 41.99
N MET A 376 29.01 18.48 40.74
CA MET A 376 29.00 19.42 39.62
C MET A 376 27.65 20.12 39.51
N ILE A 377 27.63 21.42 39.79
CA ILE A 377 26.41 22.24 39.81
C ILE A 377 26.23 22.90 38.43
N ILE A 378 25.10 22.60 37.79
CA ILE A 378 24.72 23.13 36.48
C ILE A 378 23.53 24.07 36.63
N ALA A 379 23.75 25.37 36.41
CA ALA A 379 22.67 26.35 36.39
C ALA A 379 21.79 26.16 35.13
N THR A 380 20.47 26.23 35.29
CA THR A 380 19.54 26.15 34.16
C THR A 380 19.18 27.54 33.63
N SER A 381 18.45 27.60 32.52
CA SER A 381 17.94 28.85 31.94
C SER A 381 16.81 29.47 32.77
N LYS A 382 16.24 28.73 33.72
CA LYS A 382 15.22 29.22 34.64
C LYS A 382 15.91 29.68 35.92
N ALA A 383 15.69 30.94 36.32
CA ALA A 383 16.24 31.46 37.57
C ALA A 383 15.78 30.61 38.77
N GLY A 384 16.69 30.37 39.72
CA GLY A 384 16.45 29.51 40.88
C GLY A 384 16.29 28.02 40.56
N SER A 385 16.71 27.56 39.37
CA SER A 385 16.66 26.16 38.98
C SER A 385 18.04 25.63 38.59
N TYR A 386 18.40 24.49 39.17
CA TYR A 386 19.74 23.88 39.08
C TYR A 386 19.64 22.38 38.85
N VAL A 387 20.64 21.82 38.19
CA VAL A 387 20.86 20.37 38.11
C VAL A 387 22.22 20.07 38.73
N VAL A 388 22.26 19.19 39.73
CA VAL A 388 23.51 18.87 40.45
C VAL A 388 23.84 17.40 40.25
N PHE A 389 25.02 17.13 39.70
CA PHE A 389 25.55 15.78 39.54
C PHE A 389 26.40 15.44 40.76
N ALA A 390 25.86 14.58 41.63
CA ALA A 390 26.58 14.02 42.77
C ALA A 390 27.10 12.60 42.42
N ASP A 391 27.73 11.91 43.38
CA ASP A 391 28.38 10.62 43.14
C ASP A 391 27.45 9.52 42.62
N SER A 392 26.26 9.38 43.21
CA SER A 392 25.31 8.31 42.87
C SER A 392 23.96 8.82 42.34
N VAL A 393 23.74 10.13 42.37
CA VAL A 393 22.42 10.75 42.15
C VAL A 393 22.54 12.05 41.37
N VAL A 394 21.57 12.31 40.49
CA VAL A 394 21.35 13.63 39.90
C VAL A 394 20.19 14.32 40.62
N TYR A 395 20.45 15.52 41.14
CA TYR A 395 19.44 16.37 41.73
C TYR A 395 18.89 17.35 40.69
N TRP A 396 17.57 17.45 40.62
CA TRP A 396 16.83 18.44 39.85
C TRP A 396 16.15 19.38 40.85
N LEU A 397 16.62 20.61 40.94
CA LEU A 397 16.21 21.58 41.94
C LEU A 397 15.48 22.74 41.28
N ASP A 398 14.35 23.16 41.85
CA ASP A 398 13.61 24.35 41.45
C ASP A 398 13.22 25.20 42.67
N GLY A 399 13.14 26.52 42.47
CA GLY A 399 12.71 27.47 43.50
C GLY A 399 13.76 27.72 44.56
N VAL A 400 15.05 27.72 44.17
CA VAL A 400 16.16 28.14 45.03
C VAL A 400 16.23 29.69 45.05
N PRO A 401 16.23 30.35 46.23
CA PRO A 401 16.35 31.79 46.35
C PRO A 401 17.65 32.36 45.77
N GLU A 402 17.59 33.58 45.23
CA GLU A 402 18.77 34.30 44.77
C GLU A 402 19.77 34.54 45.91
N GLY A 403 21.07 34.44 45.61
CA GLY A 403 22.14 34.61 46.60
C GLY A 403 22.45 33.37 47.47
N THR A 404 21.76 32.24 47.25
CA THR A 404 22.08 30.98 47.93
C THR A 404 23.47 30.48 47.50
N ALA A 405 24.28 30.05 48.46
CA ALA A 405 25.62 29.52 48.20
C ALA A 405 25.56 28.30 47.26
N LEU A 406 26.44 28.27 46.25
CA LEU A 406 26.52 27.19 45.26
C LEU A 406 27.23 25.97 45.84
N SER A 407 26.59 25.32 46.82
CA SER A 407 26.98 24.02 47.36
C SER A 407 25.79 23.07 47.31
N LEU A 408 26.05 21.76 47.18
CA LEU A 408 24.96 20.76 47.15
C LEU A 408 24.03 20.92 48.37
N ALA A 409 24.59 21.02 49.58
CA ALA A 409 23.82 21.13 50.81
C ALA A 409 22.95 22.40 50.87
N SER A 410 23.52 23.56 50.52
CA SER A 410 22.79 24.84 50.53
C SER A 410 21.68 24.88 49.47
N LEU A 411 21.94 24.34 48.28
CA LEU A 411 20.96 24.32 47.20
C LEU A 411 19.81 23.35 47.50
N THR A 412 20.08 22.18 48.09
CA THR A 412 19.02 21.23 48.48
C THR A 412 18.19 21.74 49.65
N ASP A 413 18.81 22.37 50.67
CA ASP A 413 18.09 22.91 51.84
C ASP A 413 17.12 24.04 51.46
N LYS A 414 17.50 24.88 50.49
CA LYS A 414 16.72 26.06 50.09
C LYS A 414 15.80 25.84 48.89
N ALA A 415 15.85 24.68 48.23
CA ALA A 415 14.99 24.41 47.08
C ALA A 415 13.53 24.19 47.50
N THR A 416 12.60 24.88 46.83
CA THR A 416 11.16 24.67 47.06
C THR A 416 10.70 23.31 46.49
N GLN A 417 11.33 22.86 45.42
CA GLN A 417 11.10 21.53 44.84
C GLN A 417 12.45 20.86 44.60
N GLN A 418 12.59 19.66 45.15
CA GLN A 418 13.76 18.82 44.97
C GLN A 418 13.33 17.46 44.45
N LEU A 419 14.03 16.99 43.42
CA LEU A 419 13.94 15.63 42.96
C LEU A 419 15.35 15.05 42.84
N ALA A 420 15.57 13.91 43.50
CA ALA A 420 16.80 13.16 43.46
C ALA A 420 16.55 11.87 42.67
N VAL A 421 17.32 11.62 41.61
CA VAL A 421 17.19 10.41 40.77
C VAL A 421 18.53 9.69 40.74
N ALA A 422 18.57 8.44 41.19
CA ALA A 422 19.80 7.66 41.18
C ALA A 422 20.23 7.35 39.73
N TYR A 423 21.54 7.33 39.45
CA TYR A 423 22.02 6.95 38.11
C TYR A 423 21.57 5.54 37.72
N THR A 424 21.42 4.64 38.70
CA THR A 424 20.95 3.27 38.48
C THR A 424 19.48 3.21 38.03
N GLU A 425 18.68 4.20 38.38
CA GLU A 425 17.29 4.32 37.95
C GLU A 425 17.16 5.01 36.60
N LEU A 426 18.21 5.70 36.14
CA LEU A 426 18.24 6.35 34.84
C LEU A 426 18.57 5.35 33.72
N VAL A 427 17.94 5.58 32.58
CA VAL A 427 18.15 4.78 31.35
C VAL A 427 18.56 5.65 30.16
N GLU A 428 18.40 6.96 30.29
CA GLU A 428 18.85 7.95 29.33
C GLU A 428 19.20 9.22 30.11
N LEU A 429 20.37 9.80 29.85
CA LEU A 429 20.76 11.11 30.35
C LEU A 429 21.66 11.78 29.29
N LEU A 430 21.16 12.80 28.61
CA LEU A 430 21.86 13.43 27.48
C LEU A 430 21.46 14.89 27.27
N LEU A 431 22.22 15.59 26.42
CA LEU A 431 21.89 16.93 25.95
C LEU A 431 21.33 16.88 24.53
N GLU A 432 20.19 17.54 24.33
CA GLU A 432 19.62 17.79 23.01
C GLU A 432 19.78 19.27 22.63
N PRO A 433 20.13 19.59 21.38
CA PRO A 433 20.08 20.97 20.89
C PRO A 433 18.68 21.58 21.05
N SER A 434 18.60 22.76 21.67
CA SER A 434 17.35 23.52 21.86
C SER A 434 17.59 24.98 21.47
N GLY A 435 16.87 25.51 20.49
CA GLY A 435 17.05 26.90 20.06
C GLY A 435 18.44 27.21 19.46
N HIS A 436 18.82 28.49 19.47
CA HIS A 436 20.09 28.97 18.90
C HIS A 436 21.27 28.60 19.82
N ASP A 437 21.26 29.06 21.07
CA ASP A 437 22.38 28.95 22.03
C ASP A 437 21.98 28.26 23.35
N GLN A 438 21.05 27.32 23.28
CA GLN A 438 20.62 26.55 24.45
C GLN A 438 20.72 25.05 24.17
N ALA A 439 20.74 24.27 25.25
CA ALA A 439 20.61 22.83 25.20
C ALA A 439 19.49 22.40 26.14
N LEU A 440 18.87 21.26 25.86
CA LEU A 440 17.92 20.62 26.76
C LEU A 440 18.62 19.42 27.38
N LEU A 441 18.85 19.45 28.70
CA LEU A 441 19.23 18.27 29.45
C LEU A 441 18.00 17.40 29.63
N VAL A 442 18.08 16.16 29.15
CA VAL A 442 17.00 15.17 29.18
C VAL A 442 17.47 13.97 29.98
N GLY A 443 16.76 13.66 31.05
CA GLY A 443 16.87 12.41 31.80
C GLY A 443 15.60 11.59 31.64
N ILE A 444 15.71 10.27 31.49
CA ILE A 444 14.57 9.34 31.50
C ILE A 444 14.92 8.22 32.47
N ASP A 445 13.99 7.86 33.36
CA ASP A 445 14.15 6.72 34.26
C ASP A 445 13.61 5.40 33.67
N GLN A 446 13.85 4.29 34.38
CA GLN A 446 13.40 2.96 33.98
C GLN A 446 11.87 2.86 33.82
N GLN A 447 11.11 3.71 34.53
CA GLN A 447 9.66 3.78 34.48
C GLN A 447 9.15 4.66 33.32
N GLY A 448 10.06 5.31 32.59
CA GLY A 448 9.76 6.16 31.44
C GLY A 448 9.35 7.60 31.80
N LYS A 449 9.52 8.01 33.06
CA LYS A 449 9.29 9.39 33.48
C LYS A 449 10.48 10.23 33.03
N SER A 450 10.18 11.38 32.41
CA SER A 450 11.19 12.24 31.79
C SER A 450 11.42 13.51 32.60
N TYR A 451 12.68 13.85 32.82
CA TYR A 451 13.18 15.04 33.49
C TYR A 451 13.87 15.93 32.46
N ARG A 452 13.45 17.20 32.38
CA ARG A 452 13.91 18.10 31.32
C ARG A 452 14.25 19.47 31.88
N ARG A 453 15.43 20.00 31.56
CA ARG A 453 15.85 21.38 31.89
C ARG A 453 16.59 22.01 30.74
N THR A 454 16.27 23.26 30.45
CA THR A 454 16.97 24.03 29.43
C THR A 454 18.22 24.65 30.04
N LEU A 455 19.36 24.49 29.40
CA LEU A 455 20.66 25.00 29.83
C LEU A 455 21.10 26.16 28.92
N PRO A 456 21.68 27.23 29.49
CA PRO A 456 22.31 28.28 28.70
C PRO A 456 23.64 27.78 28.09
N ALA A 457 24.10 28.42 27.01
CA ALA A 457 25.33 28.05 26.29
C ALA A 457 26.55 27.83 27.20
N ALA A 458 26.76 28.72 28.19
CA ALA A 458 27.88 28.66 29.12
C ALA A 458 27.93 27.36 29.95
N MET A 459 26.77 26.73 30.18
CA MET A 459 26.65 25.53 31.00
C MET A 459 26.72 24.23 30.19
N ILE A 460 26.79 24.30 28.85
CA ILE A 460 26.80 23.10 27.99
C ILE A 460 28.11 22.30 28.15
N GLY A 461 29.26 22.97 28.16
CA GLY A 461 30.56 22.32 28.37
C GLY A 461 30.66 21.62 29.73
N PRO A 462 30.39 22.33 30.85
CA PRO A 462 30.34 21.72 32.18
C PRO A 462 29.34 20.55 32.26
N ALA A 463 28.17 20.66 31.63
CA ALA A 463 27.19 19.58 31.60
C ALA A 463 27.68 18.37 30.80
N GLN A 464 28.39 18.55 29.68
CA GLN A 464 29.00 17.43 28.93
C GLN A 464 30.05 16.68 29.75
N ALA A 465 30.86 17.40 30.54
CA ALA A 465 31.82 16.79 31.46
C ALA A 465 31.10 16.02 32.58
N ALA A 466 30.06 16.60 33.18
CA ALA A 466 29.25 15.92 34.20
C ALA A 466 28.54 14.67 33.67
N LEU A 467 28.12 14.69 32.40
CA LEU A 467 27.54 13.52 31.76
C LEU A 467 28.56 12.41 31.50
N ALA A 468 29.83 12.74 31.21
CA ALA A 468 30.86 11.73 30.98
C ALA A 468 31.11 10.91 32.25
N TYR A 469 31.00 11.56 33.41
CA TYR A 469 30.95 10.91 34.70
C TYR A 469 29.71 10.02 34.87
N ALA A 470 28.52 10.61 34.64
CA ALA A 470 27.25 9.91 34.84
C ALA A 470 27.15 8.63 33.99
N ASP A 471 27.73 8.65 32.80
CA ASP A 471 27.76 7.51 31.89
C ASP A 471 28.41 6.26 32.52
N GLN A 472 29.32 6.38 33.48
CA GLN A 472 29.92 5.21 34.16
C GLN A 472 28.92 4.49 35.09
N HIS A 473 27.91 5.22 35.58
CA HIS A 473 27.00 4.77 36.64
C HIS A 473 25.58 4.43 36.14
N ILE A 474 25.22 4.91 34.93
CA ILE A 474 23.91 4.63 34.32
C ILE A 474 23.83 3.15 33.92
N VAL A 475 22.77 2.47 34.34
CA VAL A 475 22.57 1.05 34.05
C VAL A 475 22.39 0.85 32.54
N PRO A 476 23.27 0.07 31.88
CA PRO A 476 23.06 -0.30 30.49
C PRO A 476 21.75 -1.05 30.36
N MET A 477 21.05 -0.88 29.23
CA MET A 477 19.94 -1.77 28.94
C MET A 477 20.45 -3.22 29.00
N THR A 478 19.99 -4.01 29.98
CA THR A 478 19.84 -5.43 29.74
C THR A 478 19.03 -5.53 28.47
N VAL A 479 19.58 -6.24 27.48
CA VAL A 479 18.99 -6.38 26.15
C VAL A 479 17.56 -6.83 26.35
N VAL A 480 16.62 -5.88 26.34
CA VAL A 480 15.23 -6.20 26.05
C VAL A 480 15.35 -6.71 24.63
N LYS A 481 15.42 -8.05 24.49
CA LYS A 481 15.22 -8.75 23.23
C LYS A 481 14.17 -7.92 22.50
N PRO A 482 14.41 -7.46 21.25
CA PRO A 482 13.43 -6.65 20.57
C PRO A 482 12.10 -7.41 20.63
N SER A 483 11.24 -7.03 21.57
CA SER A 483 9.90 -7.58 21.73
C SER A 483 9.05 -6.85 20.72
N ARG A 484 9.45 -7.02 19.48
CA ARG A 484 8.65 -6.71 18.31
C ARG A 484 8.21 -8.08 17.85
N PRO A 485 7.18 -8.69 18.48
CA PRO A 485 6.71 -9.99 18.08
C PRO A 485 6.49 -10.02 16.57
N PRO A 486 6.77 -11.16 15.92
CA PRO A 486 6.43 -11.38 14.51
C PRO A 486 4.97 -10.98 14.20
N LEU A 487 4.09 -11.03 15.21
CA LEU A 487 2.71 -10.56 15.14
C LEU A 487 2.56 -9.13 14.60
N PHE A 488 3.43 -8.18 14.97
CA PHE A 488 3.32 -6.80 14.47
C PHE A 488 3.55 -6.70 12.96
N TYR A 489 4.61 -7.35 12.48
CA TYR A 489 4.94 -7.38 11.06
C TYR A 489 3.89 -8.18 10.28
N LEU A 490 3.40 -9.27 10.86
CA LEU A 490 2.36 -10.14 10.30
C LEU A 490 1.02 -9.41 10.19
N LEU A 491 0.58 -8.68 11.21
CA LEU A 491 -0.64 -7.86 11.16
C LEU A 491 -0.54 -6.82 10.05
N THR A 492 0.58 -6.10 9.97
CA THR A 492 0.75 -5.05 8.95
C THR A 492 0.80 -5.63 7.53
N ALA A 493 1.49 -6.77 7.33
CA ALA A 493 1.54 -7.47 6.05
C ALA A 493 0.19 -8.07 5.65
N ALA A 494 -0.54 -8.66 6.60
CA ALA A 494 -1.89 -9.17 6.38
C ALA A 494 -2.85 -8.04 5.99
N MET A 495 -2.75 -6.87 6.61
CA MET A 495 -3.54 -5.70 6.23
C MET A 495 -3.21 -5.24 4.80
N VAL A 496 -1.94 -5.12 4.43
CA VAL A 496 -1.54 -4.75 3.06
C VAL A 496 -2.06 -5.79 2.04
N ALA A 497 -1.96 -7.08 2.37
CA ALA A 497 -2.48 -8.15 1.52
C ALA A 497 -4.01 -8.10 1.37
N CYS A 498 -4.76 -8.00 2.47
CA CYS A 498 -6.22 -7.88 2.42
C CYS A 498 -6.68 -6.60 1.71
N GLY A 499 -5.95 -5.48 1.88
CA GLY A 499 -6.20 -4.24 1.14
C GLY A 499 -5.96 -4.39 -0.37
N TYR A 500 -4.97 -5.18 -0.79
CA TYR A 500 -4.74 -5.50 -2.19
C TYR A 500 -5.85 -6.38 -2.77
N PHE A 501 -6.17 -7.50 -2.12
CA PHE A 501 -7.16 -8.46 -2.62
C PHE A 501 -8.60 -7.97 -2.55
N SER A 502 -8.88 -6.92 -1.78
CA SER A 502 -10.17 -6.23 -1.80
C SER A 502 -10.34 -5.28 -3.00
N GLY A 503 -9.35 -5.19 -3.90
CA GLY A 503 -9.43 -4.35 -5.12
C GLY A 503 -9.42 -2.85 -4.84
N GLN A 504 -9.08 -2.44 -3.61
CA GLN A 504 -9.15 -1.04 -3.20
C GLN A 504 -7.97 -0.26 -3.80
N PRO A 505 -8.21 0.80 -4.61
CA PRO A 505 -7.15 1.55 -5.29
C PRO A 505 -6.19 2.25 -4.31
N TYR A 506 -6.60 2.42 -3.04
CA TYR A 506 -5.87 3.15 -2.01
C TYR A 506 -5.03 2.27 -1.06
N SER A 507 -4.93 0.95 -1.32
CA SER A 507 -4.09 -0.02 -0.62
C SER A 507 -2.59 0.36 -0.56
N ILE A 508 -2.18 1.29 -1.41
CA ILE A 508 -0.83 1.87 -1.50
C ILE A 508 -0.48 2.74 -0.31
N LEU A 509 -1.40 3.60 0.17
CA LEU A 509 -1.10 4.43 1.34
C LEU A 509 -0.87 3.56 2.58
N PHE A 510 -1.64 2.48 2.68
CA PHE A 510 -1.43 1.45 3.70
C PHE A 510 -0.04 0.85 3.60
N ALA A 511 0.39 0.46 2.40
CA ALA A 511 1.74 -0.07 2.17
C ALA A 511 2.84 0.95 2.49
N ILE A 512 2.63 2.24 2.23
CA ILE A 512 3.58 3.32 2.54
C ILE A 512 3.70 3.52 4.06
N ILE A 513 2.59 3.62 4.78
CA ILE A 513 2.63 3.83 6.24
C ILE A 513 3.06 2.53 6.93
N ALA A 514 2.67 1.37 6.41
CA ALA A 514 3.21 0.07 6.79
C ALA A 514 4.71 -0.03 6.55
N PHE A 515 5.23 0.51 5.44
CA PHE A 515 6.64 0.58 5.13
C PHE A 515 7.41 1.39 6.18
N PHE A 516 6.90 2.58 6.55
CA PHE A 516 7.50 3.36 7.64
C PHE A 516 7.47 2.63 8.97
N TYR A 517 6.34 1.97 9.28
CA TYR A 517 6.22 1.12 10.45
C TYR A 517 7.23 -0.04 10.42
N TRP A 518 7.45 -0.64 9.25
CA TRP A 518 8.41 -1.73 9.05
C TRP A 518 9.87 -1.27 9.18
N LEU A 519 10.19 -0.05 8.74
CA LEU A 519 11.52 0.54 8.91
C LEU A 519 11.80 0.86 10.39
N GLN A 520 10.84 1.46 11.10
CA GLN A 520 10.94 1.74 12.53
C GLN A 520 9.58 1.57 13.23
N PRO A 521 9.36 0.40 13.87
CA PRO A 521 8.10 0.12 14.56
C PRO A 521 7.88 1.12 15.70
N SER A 522 6.79 1.88 15.59
CA SER A 522 6.27 2.77 16.62
C SER A 522 4.79 2.48 16.86
N ARG A 523 4.34 2.63 18.09
CA ARG A 523 2.95 2.30 18.45
C ARG A 523 1.99 3.29 17.78
N MET A 524 2.41 4.54 17.65
CA MET A 524 1.69 5.58 16.91
C MET A 524 1.44 5.19 15.45
N LEU A 525 2.47 4.71 14.74
CA LEU A 525 2.28 4.28 13.34
C LEU A 525 1.35 3.07 13.25
N LEU A 526 1.46 2.10 14.16
CA LEU A 526 0.54 0.96 14.17
C LEU A 526 -0.91 1.38 14.40
N ALA A 527 -1.15 2.28 15.36
CA ALA A 527 -2.50 2.82 15.59
C ALA A 527 -3.02 3.58 14.39
N THR A 528 -2.14 4.34 13.71
CA THR A 528 -2.48 5.08 12.50
C THR A 528 -2.87 4.13 11.37
N VAL A 529 -2.05 3.12 11.06
CA VAL A 529 -2.33 2.12 10.02
C VAL A 529 -3.58 1.32 10.35
N GLY A 530 -3.75 0.92 11.62
CA GLY A 530 -4.95 0.25 12.12
C GLY A 530 -6.22 1.08 11.94
N ALA A 531 -6.17 2.35 12.33
CA ALA A 531 -7.28 3.28 12.22
C ALA A 531 -7.65 3.57 10.76
N LEU A 532 -6.66 3.77 9.88
CA LEU A 532 -6.89 3.93 8.45
C LEU A 532 -7.62 2.71 7.87
N ALA A 533 -7.22 1.49 8.26
CA ALA A 533 -7.72 0.26 7.64
C ALA A 533 -9.15 -0.02 8.08
N PHE A 534 -9.41 0.23 9.37
CA PHE A 534 -10.74 0.24 9.92
C PHE A 534 -11.64 1.26 9.21
N ALA A 535 -11.19 2.51 9.06
CA ALA A 535 -11.98 3.57 8.42
C ALA A 535 -12.28 3.25 6.94
N GLN A 536 -11.31 2.72 6.19
CA GLN A 536 -11.53 2.30 4.80
C GLN A 536 -12.53 1.14 4.70
N GLY A 537 -12.43 0.15 5.59
CA GLY A 537 -13.41 -0.93 5.66
C GLY A 537 -14.82 -0.44 5.97
N MET A 538 -14.94 0.56 6.84
CA MET A 538 -16.21 1.24 7.12
C MET A 538 -16.74 2.03 5.93
N VAL A 539 -15.89 2.73 5.18
CA VAL A 539 -16.29 3.39 3.91
C VAL A 539 -16.86 2.35 2.95
N TYR A 540 -16.16 1.23 2.74
CA TYR A 540 -16.64 0.17 1.85
C TYR A 540 -18.00 -0.37 2.29
N TRP A 541 -18.20 -0.59 3.58
CA TRP A 541 -19.47 -1.08 4.13
C TRP A 541 -20.61 -0.05 4.00
N LEU A 542 -20.33 1.23 4.21
CA LEU A 542 -21.31 2.32 4.03
C LEU A 542 -21.74 2.46 2.56
N LEU A 543 -20.83 2.23 1.63
CA LEU A 543 -21.11 2.27 0.20
C LEU A 543 -21.79 0.99 -0.31
N ASN A 544 -21.56 -0.15 0.35
CA ASN A 544 -22.08 -1.47 -0.04
C ASN A 544 -22.78 -2.17 1.15
N PRO A 545 -23.97 -1.71 1.56
CA PRO A 545 -24.64 -2.22 2.76
C PRO A 545 -25.16 -3.66 2.61
N MET A 546 -25.29 -4.17 1.38
CA MET A 546 -25.70 -5.54 1.09
C MET A 546 -24.47 -6.40 0.75
N LEU A 547 -23.63 -6.69 1.76
CA LEU A 547 -22.57 -7.69 1.63
C LEU A 547 -23.21 -9.04 1.32
N THR A 548 -23.11 -9.51 0.07
CA THR A 548 -23.67 -10.80 -0.32
C THR A 548 -22.78 -11.96 0.12
N PHE A 549 -21.52 -11.68 0.52
CA PHE A 549 -20.48 -12.67 0.86
C PHE A 549 -20.24 -13.72 -0.26
N SER A 550 -20.79 -13.49 -1.45
CA SER A 550 -20.66 -14.36 -2.62
C SER A 550 -19.37 -14.09 -3.38
N GLU A 551 -18.73 -12.94 -3.16
CA GLU A 551 -17.46 -12.56 -3.76
C GLU A 551 -16.30 -12.62 -2.75
N GLN A 552 -15.16 -13.17 -3.17
CA GLN A 552 -13.96 -13.29 -2.34
C GLN A 552 -13.48 -11.93 -1.80
N ALA A 553 -13.75 -10.84 -2.52
CA ALA A 553 -13.39 -9.47 -2.13
C ALA A 553 -14.01 -9.02 -0.80
N ASP A 554 -15.26 -9.38 -0.52
CA ASP A 554 -15.98 -9.01 0.71
C ASP A 554 -15.33 -9.60 1.96
N ALA A 555 -14.89 -10.86 1.87
CA ALA A 555 -14.17 -11.53 2.96
C ALA A 555 -12.82 -10.84 3.26
N PHE A 556 -12.12 -10.36 2.23
CA PHE A 556 -10.88 -9.61 2.40
C PHE A 556 -11.12 -8.24 3.03
N VAL A 557 -12.21 -7.54 2.70
CA VAL A 557 -12.57 -6.26 3.35
C VAL A 557 -12.89 -6.46 4.84
N VAL A 558 -13.66 -7.49 5.18
CA VAL A 558 -13.96 -7.80 6.58
C VAL A 558 -12.69 -8.14 7.35
N GLY A 559 -11.83 -8.99 6.78
CA GLY A 559 -10.52 -9.32 7.35
C GLY A 559 -9.64 -8.08 7.55
N PHE A 560 -9.58 -7.20 6.54
CA PHE A 560 -8.84 -5.94 6.60
C PHE A 560 -9.32 -5.02 7.72
N THR A 561 -10.65 -4.89 7.88
CA THR A 561 -11.29 -4.06 8.90
C THR A 561 -11.00 -4.57 10.31
N LEU A 562 -11.16 -5.88 10.53
CA LEU A 562 -10.94 -6.51 11.84
C LEU A 562 -9.46 -6.48 12.23
N LEU A 563 -8.56 -6.74 11.28
CA LEU A 563 -7.12 -6.62 11.51
C LEU A 563 -6.72 -5.18 11.84
N GLY A 564 -7.32 -4.19 11.15
CA GLY A 564 -7.11 -2.77 11.44
C GLY A 564 -7.54 -2.38 12.85
N LEU A 565 -8.74 -2.80 13.26
CA LEU A 565 -9.25 -2.58 14.61
C LEU A 565 -8.36 -3.24 15.67
N ALA A 566 -7.96 -4.49 15.46
CA ALA A 566 -7.08 -5.21 16.37
C ALA A 566 -5.72 -4.53 16.52
N ALA A 567 -5.12 -4.07 15.40
CA ALA A 567 -3.88 -3.33 15.40
C ALA A 567 -3.98 -2.00 16.17
N ALA A 568 -5.06 -1.23 15.95
CA ALA A 568 -5.30 0.03 16.64
C ALA A 568 -5.53 -0.16 18.14
N ALA A 569 -6.36 -1.12 18.52
CA ALA A 569 -6.64 -1.45 19.93
C ALA A 569 -5.38 -1.92 20.66
N TYR A 570 -4.59 -2.78 20.01
CA TYR A 570 -3.33 -3.27 20.58
C TYR A 570 -2.29 -2.15 20.75
N ALA A 571 -2.18 -1.24 19.78
CA ALA A 571 -1.31 -0.08 19.86
C ALA A 571 -1.70 0.85 21.02
N LEU A 572 -2.99 1.13 21.20
CA LEU A 572 -3.54 1.89 22.32
C LEU A 572 -3.26 1.22 23.66
N TYR A 573 -3.54 -0.07 23.77
CA TYR A 573 -3.27 -0.87 24.97
C TYR A 573 -1.79 -0.80 25.39
N GLN A 574 -0.87 -0.95 24.43
CA GLN A 574 0.56 -0.84 24.67
C GLN A 574 0.97 0.59 25.08
N HIS A 575 0.38 1.61 24.44
CA HIS A 575 0.68 3.01 24.72
C HIS A 575 0.33 3.40 26.16
N PHE A 576 -0.82 2.95 26.68
CA PHE A 576 -1.20 3.20 28.08
C PHE A 576 -0.25 2.53 29.09
N ARG A 577 0.45 1.46 28.69
CA ARG A 577 1.43 0.77 29.54
C ARG A 577 2.83 1.39 29.49
N SER A 578 3.23 2.06 28.40
CA SER A 578 4.47 2.86 28.40
C SER A 578 4.43 4.03 27.41
N PRO A 579 4.18 5.27 27.85
CA PRO A 579 3.98 6.41 26.94
C PRO A 579 5.31 7.04 26.51
N THR A 580 6.06 6.37 25.63
CA THR A 580 7.26 6.92 24.97
C THR A 580 7.19 6.67 23.47
N ASP A 581 6.65 7.63 22.71
CA ASP A 581 6.70 7.62 21.24
C ASP A 581 7.27 8.97 20.74
N GLY A 582 8.29 8.90 19.87
CA GLY A 582 9.11 10.01 19.40
C GLY A 582 8.43 11.06 18.50
N GLN A 583 8.85 12.32 18.67
CA GLN A 583 8.31 13.52 18.00
C GLN A 583 8.51 13.55 16.48
N VAL A 584 9.56 12.90 15.98
CA VAL A 584 9.95 12.95 14.56
C VAL A 584 8.90 12.28 13.68
N PHE A 585 8.34 11.14 14.11
CA PHE A 585 7.40 10.38 13.30
C PHE A 585 6.01 11.01 13.24
N PHE A 586 5.59 11.69 14.31
CA PHE A 586 4.35 12.45 14.33
C PHE A 586 4.32 13.49 13.20
N LEU A 587 5.45 14.18 12.96
CA LEU A 587 5.55 15.16 11.88
C LEU A 587 5.43 14.52 10.49
N HIS A 588 5.97 13.32 10.26
CA HIS A 588 5.85 12.62 8.98
C HIS A 588 4.42 12.12 8.74
N THR A 589 3.82 11.49 9.74
CA THR A 589 2.44 11.01 9.69
C THR A 589 1.46 12.16 9.49
N VAL A 590 1.62 13.27 10.23
CA VAL A 590 0.81 14.48 10.06
C VAL A 590 1.07 15.15 8.72
N GLY A 591 2.31 15.17 8.23
CA GLY A 591 2.64 15.73 6.93
C GLY A 591 1.97 15.01 5.77
N ILE A 592 2.06 13.66 5.73
CA ILE A 592 1.48 12.84 4.66
C ILE A 592 -0.05 12.88 4.72
N LEU A 593 -0.63 12.47 5.85
CA LEU A 593 -2.08 12.36 5.97
C LEU A 593 -2.76 13.73 5.99
N GLY A 594 -2.13 14.72 6.64
CA GLY A 594 -2.66 16.08 6.75
C GLY A 594 -2.73 16.79 5.42
N MET A 595 -1.74 16.60 4.54
CA MET A 595 -1.76 17.18 3.20
C MET A 595 -2.86 16.56 2.33
N ILE A 596 -2.97 15.23 2.32
CA ILE A 596 -4.01 14.53 1.54
C ILE A 596 -5.41 14.94 2.03
N ALA A 597 -5.62 14.93 3.35
CA ALA A 597 -6.86 15.40 3.95
C ALA A 597 -7.15 16.89 3.62
N ALA A 598 -6.13 17.75 3.63
CA ALA A 598 -6.29 19.16 3.31
C ALA A 598 -6.70 19.38 1.85
N ILE A 599 -6.08 18.69 0.89
CA ILE A 599 -6.45 18.78 -0.53
C ILE A 599 -7.90 18.33 -0.74
N GLY A 600 -8.28 17.19 -0.15
CA GLY A 600 -9.64 16.67 -0.24
C GLY A 600 -10.67 17.62 0.38
N LEU A 601 -10.38 18.16 1.58
CA LEU A 601 -11.24 19.16 2.22
C LEU A 601 -11.37 20.44 1.38
N VAL A 602 -10.29 20.94 0.79
CA VAL A 602 -10.32 22.12 -0.09
C VAL A 602 -11.19 21.86 -1.32
N LYS A 603 -11.05 20.69 -1.96
CA LYS A 603 -11.91 20.28 -3.09
C LYS A 603 -13.39 20.23 -2.69
N MET A 604 -13.70 19.61 -1.56
CA MET A 604 -15.06 19.51 -1.04
C MET A 604 -15.67 20.88 -0.73
N VAL A 605 -14.90 21.77 -0.10
CA VAL A 605 -15.33 23.14 0.21
C VAL A 605 -15.48 23.97 -1.06
N ALA A 606 -14.57 23.86 -2.02
CA ALA A 606 -14.70 24.56 -3.30
C ALA A 606 -15.96 24.09 -4.07
N ALA A 607 -16.19 22.77 -4.10
CA ALA A 607 -17.38 22.19 -4.72
C ALA A 607 -18.68 22.69 -4.06
N SER A 608 -18.70 22.83 -2.74
CA SER A 608 -19.89 23.34 -2.03
C SER A 608 -20.20 24.80 -2.36
N PHE A 609 -19.17 25.63 -2.56
CA PHE A 609 -19.36 27.03 -3.01
C PHE A 609 -19.83 27.12 -4.47
N MET A 610 -19.38 26.21 -5.34
CA MET A 610 -19.69 26.26 -6.77
C MET A 610 -21.03 25.59 -7.13
N GLY A 611 -21.44 24.53 -6.41
CA GLY A 611 -22.60 23.72 -6.76
C GLY A 611 -23.44 23.22 -5.58
N GLY A 612 -23.31 23.82 -4.40
CA GLY A 612 -24.16 23.55 -3.24
C GLY A 612 -23.94 22.16 -2.60
N LEU A 613 -24.96 21.66 -1.90
CA LEU A 613 -24.87 20.42 -1.11
C LEU A 613 -24.71 19.16 -1.97
N PHE A 614 -25.22 19.16 -3.20
CA PHE A 614 -25.06 18.04 -4.13
C PHE A 614 -23.63 17.97 -4.69
N ALA A 615 -23.04 19.09 -5.11
CA ALA A 615 -21.64 19.12 -5.51
C ALA A 615 -20.70 18.76 -4.34
N LEU A 616 -21.05 19.14 -3.11
CA LEU A 616 -20.36 18.67 -1.91
C LEU A 616 -20.45 17.14 -1.75
N TYR A 617 -21.63 16.55 -1.94
CA TYR A 617 -21.86 15.10 -1.89
C TYR A 617 -20.99 14.36 -2.92
N VAL A 618 -21.06 14.78 -4.18
CA VAL A 618 -20.26 14.19 -5.29
C VAL A 618 -18.77 14.35 -5.01
N SER A 619 -18.32 15.54 -4.62
CA SER A 619 -16.92 15.78 -4.29
C SER A 619 -16.46 14.95 -3.09
N ALA A 620 -17.31 14.76 -2.08
CA ALA A 620 -16.99 13.90 -0.94
C ALA A 620 -16.83 12.44 -1.37
N PHE A 621 -17.65 11.96 -2.31
CA PHE A 621 -17.57 10.63 -2.89
C PHE A 621 -16.27 10.42 -3.67
N ASP A 622 -15.92 11.37 -4.54
CA ASP A 622 -14.67 11.36 -5.31
C ASP A 622 -13.43 11.47 -4.42
N ASN A 623 -13.57 12.13 -3.27
CA ASN A 623 -12.51 12.32 -2.28
C ASN A 623 -12.76 11.48 -1.01
N ALA A 624 -13.30 10.25 -1.18
CA ALA A 624 -13.66 9.31 -0.11
C ALA A 624 -12.60 9.20 0.99
N PHE A 625 -11.34 9.25 0.58
CA PHE A 625 -10.16 9.08 1.41
C PHE A 625 -9.87 10.22 2.40
N THR A 626 -10.48 11.39 2.20
CA THR A 626 -10.36 12.54 3.11
C THR A 626 -10.72 12.13 4.54
N GLY A 627 -11.84 11.42 4.71
CA GLY A 627 -12.28 10.91 6.00
C GLY A 627 -11.35 9.87 6.60
N VAL A 628 -10.83 8.97 5.76
CA VAL A 628 -9.88 7.94 6.17
C VAL A 628 -8.59 8.58 6.70
N CYS A 629 -8.00 9.53 5.96
CA CYS A 629 -6.83 10.29 6.40
C CYS A 629 -7.05 11.03 7.72
N LEU A 630 -8.19 11.73 7.84
CA LEU A 630 -8.57 12.44 9.07
C LEU A 630 -8.69 11.49 10.26
N PHE A 631 -9.21 10.28 10.05
CA PHE A 631 -9.32 9.26 11.08
C PHE A 631 -7.94 8.73 11.52
N GLY A 632 -7.04 8.48 10.56
CA GLY A 632 -5.64 8.16 10.86
C GLY A 632 -4.90 9.27 11.63
N LEU A 633 -5.12 10.53 11.25
CA LEU A 633 -4.57 11.70 11.95
C LEU A 633 -5.12 11.84 13.36
N ALA A 634 -6.41 11.57 13.57
CA ALA A 634 -7.03 11.58 14.87
C ALA A 634 -6.39 10.53 15.80
N ALA A 635 -6.12 9.32 15.29
CA ALA A 635 -5.40 8.29 16.02
C ALA A 635 -3.97 8.74 16.40
N ALA A 636 -3.21 9.29 15.44
CA ALA A 636 -1.87 9.82 15.70
C ALA A 636 -1.86 10.94 16.75
N CYS A 637 -2.81 11.90 16.65
CA CYS A 637 -2.94 13.01 17.60
C CYS A 637 -3.36 12.53 19.00
N THR A 638 -4.21 11.50 19.09
CA THR A 638 -4.62 10.90 20.37
C THR A 638 -3.42 10.33 21.13
N MET A 639 -2.48 9.72 20.41
CA MET A 639 -1.27 9.15 20.99
C MET A 639 -0.22 10.21 21.33
N ARG A 640 -0.18 11.32 20.59
CA ARG A 640 0.84 12.37 20.78
C ARG A 640 0.47 13.42 21.81
N PHE A 641 -0.78 13.89 21.78
CA PHE A 641 -1.22 15.01 22.60
C PHE A 641 -1.74 14.54 23.96
N LYS A 642 -1.42 15.32 25.00
CA LYS A 642 -1.83 15.12 26.39
C LYS A 642 -2.52 16.38 26.90
N GLY A 643 -3.37 16.22 27.92
CA GLY A 643 -4.08 17.34 28.54
C GLY A 643 -4.97 18.09 27.55
N GLU A 644 -4.96 19.42 27.63
CA GLU A 644 -5.82 20.32 26.86
C GLU A 644 -5.68 20.12 25.35
N ARG A 645 -4.49 19.83 24.82
CA ARG A 645 -4.27 19.67 23.36
C ARG A 645 -4.95 18.44 22.73
N ARG A 646 -5.56 17.55 23.53
CA ARG A 646 -6.30 16.39 23.01
C ARG A 646 -7.55 16.77 22.22
N TRP A 647 -8.08 17.99 22.38
CA TRP A 647 -9.24 18.46 21.61
C TRP A 647 -8.97 18.42 20.09
N VAL A 648 -7.72 18.59 19.65
CA VAL A 648 -7.32 18.51 18.23
C VAL A 648 -7.64 17.14 17.64
N ALA A 649 -7.42 16.06 18.40
CA ALA A 649 -7.75 14.71 17.95
C ALA A 649 -9.27 14.52 17.82
N GLY A 650 -10.05 15.08 18.76
CA GLY A 650 -11.52 15.09 18.71
C GLY A 650 -12.06 15.85 17.50
N LEU A 651 -11.48 17.02 17.18
CA LEU A 651 -11.85 17.79 15.99
C LEU A 651 -11.57 17.00 14.69
N LEU A 652 -10.40 16.37 14.58
CA LEU A 652 -10.04 15.54 13.42
C LEU A 652 -10.98 14.33 13.28
N ALA A 653 -11.33 13.68 14.38
CA ALA A 653 -12.31 12.58 14.37
C ALA A 653 -13.70 13.06 13.95
N PHE A 654 -14.13 14.22 14.43
CA PHE A 654 -15.41 14.82 14.03
C PHE A 654 -15.43 15.15 12.52
N LEU A 655 -14.36 15.75 11.99
CA LEU A 655 -14.24 16.02 10.56
C LEU A 655 -14.24 14.71 9.74
N ALA A 656 -13.54 13.67 10.21
CA ALA A 656 -13.54 12.36 9.58
C ALA A 656 -14.96 11.78 9.49
N VAL A 657 -15.69 11.75 10.61
CA VAL A 657 -17.09 11.26 10.64
C VAL A 657 -17.99 12.12 9.76
N SER A 658 -17.81 13.44 9.77
CA SER A 658 -18.60 14.35 8.92
C SER A 658 -18.43 14.03 7.44
N THR A 659 -17.19 13.78 6.98
CA THR A 659 -16.96 13.39 5.59
C THR A 659 -17.59 12.03 5.25
N LEU A 660 -17.56 11.06 6.17
CA LEU A 660 -18.22 9.76 5.98
C LEU A 660 -19.74 9.88 5.92
N VAL A 661 -20.33 10.75 6.76
CA VAL A 661 -21.77 11.03 6.75
C VAL A 661 -22.16 11.70 5.43
N ILE A 662 -21.39 12.69 4.97
CA ILE A 662 -21.63 13.34 3.67
C ILE A 662 -21.57 12.30 2.55
N GLN A 663 -20.62 11.37 2.56
CA GLN A 663 -20.51 10.32 1.53
C GLN A 663 -21.63 9.27 1.58
N SER A 664 -22.41 9.22 2.66
CA SER A 664 -23.39 8.16 2.85
C SER A 664 -24.58 8.29 1.89
N PRO A 665 -25.19 7.17 1.47
CA PRO A 665 -26.44 7.19 0.69
C PRO A 665 -27.54 8.00 1.38
N TYR A 666 -27.60 7.96 2.72
CA TYR A 666 -28.55 8.74 3.51
C TYR A 666 -28.44 10.26 3.27
N PHE A 667 -27.22 10.79 3.22
CA PHE A 667 -27.00 12.23 2.98
C PHE A 667 -27.37 12.60 1.54
N GLY A 668 -26.98 11.77 0.56
CA GLY A 668 -27.37 11.93 -0.85
C GLY A 668 -28.89 12.01 -1.01
N GLU A 669 -29.62 11.04 -0.44
CA GLU A 669 -31.07 10.92 -0.56
C GLU A 669 -31.83 12.03 0.21
N ARG A 670 -31.45 12.29 1.47
CA ARG A 670 -32.28 13.12 2.36
C ARG A 670 -31.81 14.55 2.55
N VAL A 671 -30.56 14.87 2.25
CA VAL A 671 -29.97 16.19 2.52
C VAL A 671 -29.54 16.89 1.24
N ALA A 672 -28.79 16.21 0.38
CA ALA A 672 -28.35 16.77 -0.89
C ALA A 672 -29.48 16.87 -1.93
N HIS A 673 -30.51 16.00 -1.82
CA HIS A 673 -31.70 15.92 -2.69
C HIS A 673 -31.33 15.86 -4.17
N ASP A 674 -31.01 14.66 -4.64
CA ASP A 674 -30.84 14.36 -6.07
C ASP A 674 -32.22 14.18 -6.76
N PRO A 675 -32.61 15.06 -7.70
CA PRO A 675 -33.87 14.93 -8.44
C PRO A 675 -33.91 13.73 -9.41
N PHE A 676 -32.79 13.05 -9.67
CA PHE A 676 -32.70 11.84 -10.51
C PHE A 676 -32.80 10.51 -9.71
N MET A 677 -32.69 10.55 -8.38
CA MET A 677 -32.77 9.37 -7.52
C MET A 677 -34.21 9.09 -7.06
N VAL A 678 -34.88 8.13 -7.71
CA VAL A 678 -36.20 7.62 -7.28
C VAL A 678 -36.02 6.33 -6.46
N SER A 679 -36.70 6.20 -5.33
CA SER A 679 -36.70 4.96 -4.54
C SER A 679 -37.18 3.78 -5.39
N ALA A 680 -36.37 2.73 -5.53
CA ALA A 680 -36.79 1.49 -6.17
C ALA A 680 -37.80 0.80 -5.26
N SER A 681 -38.83 0.23 -5.87
CA SER A 681 -39.66 -0.78 -5.24
C SER A 681 -38.79 -1.96 -4.79
N GLN A 682 -38.97 -2.41 -3.55
CA GLN A 682 -38.27 -3.59 -3.03
C GLN A 682 -38.64 -4.82 -3.86
N LEU A 683 -37.65 -5.45 -4.50
CA LEU A 683 -37.87 -6.68 -5.26
C LEU A 683 -38.10 -7.85 -4.31
N ARG A 684 -39.21 -8.56 -4.52
CA ARG A 684 -39.48 -9.83 -3.82
C ARG A 684 -39.03 -10.99 -4.72
N PRO A 685 -38.25 -11.95 -4.20
CA PRO A 685 -37.93 -13.15 -4.97
C PRO A 685 -39.22 -13.91 -5.32
N MET A 686 -39.41 -14.21 -6.60
CA MET A 686 -40.51 -15.03 -7.12
C MET A 686 -39.95 -16.24 -7.87
N THR A 687 -40.60 -17.39 -7.69
CA THR A 687 -40.34 -18.61 -8.46
C THR A 687 -41.35 -18.69 -9.60
N ALA A 688 -40.89 -18.70 -10.85
CA ALA A 688 -41.76 -18.78 -12.04
C ALA A 688 -41.41 -20.01 -12.88
N ASN A 689 -42.43 -20.68 -13.41
CA ASN A 689 -42.26 -21.72 -14.43
C ASN A 689 -42.28 -21.04 -15.80
N VAL A 690 -41.18 -21.13 -16.55
CA VAL A 690 -41.05 -20.52 -17.87
C VAL A 690 -41.44 -21.55 -18.93
N THR A 691 -42.21 -21.14 -19.93
CA THR A 691 -42.47 -21.92 -21.15
C THR A 691 -42.17 -21.01 -22.32
N SER A 692 -41.33 -21.44 -23.25
CA SER A 692 -41.07 -20.61 -24.42
C SER A 692 -42.22 -20.71 -25.42
N VAL A 693 -42.50 -19.59 -26.07
CA VAL A 693 -43.66 -19.40 -26.94
C VAL A 693 -43.23 -19.11 -28.38
N ALA A 694 -42.06 -18.51 -28.59
CA ALA A 694 -41.50 -18.18 -29.90
C ALA A 694 -39.97 -18.02 -29.84
N ALA A 695 -39.28 -18.12 -30.98
CA ALA A 695 -37.84 -17.91 -31.10
C ALA A 695 -37.54 -17.05 -32.35
N LEU A 696 -36.67 -16.05 -32.20
CA LEU A 696 -36.18 -15.20 -33.27
C LEU A 696 -34.69 -15.50 -33.47
N ALA A 697 -34.26 -15.77 -34.71
CA ALA A 697 -32.87 -16.11 -35.02
C ALA A 697 -32.11 -14.87 -35.50
N GLU A 698 -31.66 -14.02 -34.58
CA GLU A 698 -30.85 -12.84 -34.88
C GLU A 698 -29.54 -12.88 -34.10
N PRO A 699 -28.37 -13.04 -34.76
CA PRO A 699 -27.15 -13.46 -34.08
C PRO A 699 -26.50 -12.39 -33.18
N ASN A 700 -26.77 -11.10 -33.37
CA ASN A 700 -26.03 -10.00 -32.70
C ASN A 700 -26.94 -8.82 -32.28
N ALA A 701 -28.03 -9.08 -31.55
CA ALA A 701 -28.88 -8.01 -31.00
C ALA A 701 -28.25 -7.39 -29.73
N PHE A 702 -28.07 -6.07 -29.70
CA PHE A 702 -27.44 -5.34 -28.58
C PHE A 702 -28.47 -4.72 -27.62
N GLU A 703 -29.64 -4.33 -28.15
CA GLU A 703 -30.73 -3.72 -27.39
C GLU A 703 -32.08 -4.31 -27.81
N LEU A 704 -33.01 -4.46 -26.86
CA LEU A 704 -34.28 -5.16 -27.03
C LEU A 704 -35.43 -4.44 -26.31
N HIS A 705 -36.50 -4.12 -27.04
CA HIS A 705 -37.73 -3.55 -26.53
C HIS A 705 -38.91 -4.47 -26.85
N LEU A 706 -39.82 -4.68 -25.89
CA LEU A 706 -41.00 -5.52 -26.06
C LEU A 706 -42.28 -4.70 -26.09
N SER A 707 -43.21 -5.13 -26.93
CA SER A 707 -44.57 -4.63 -26.85
C SER A 707 -45.28 -5.10 -25.56
N PRO A 708 -46.26 -4.36 -25.02
CA PRO A 708 -46.86 -4.69 -23.74
C PRO A 708 -47.52 -6.07 -23.61
N GLN A 709 -48.01 -6.65 -24.72
CA GLN A 709 -48.53 -8.03 -24.73
C GLN A 709 -47.52 -9.04 -25.27
N GLY A 710 -46.27 -8.63 -25.52
CA GLY A 710 -45.20 -9.51 -26.01
C GLY A 710 -45.43 -10.03 -27.44
N GLN A 711 -46.29 -9.37 -28.23
CA GLN A 711 -46.56 -9.78 -29.61
C GLN A 711 -45.48 -9.32 -30.59
N ARG A 712 -44.71 -8.29 -30.23
CA ARG A 712 -43.69 -7.69 -31.07
C ARG A 712 -42.45 -7.34 -30.27
N VAL A 713 -41.32 -7.33 -30.95
CA VAL A 713 -40.01 -6.97 -30.40
C VAL A 713 -39.34 -5.97 -31.34
N ALA A 714 -38.73 -4.94 -30.77
CA ALA A 714 -37.79 -4.07 -31.48
C ALA A 714 -36.39 -4.38 -30.99
N PHE A 715 -35.42 -4.48 -31.88
CA PHE A 715 -34.04 -4.76 -31.52
C PHE A 715 -33.07 -4.02 -32.42
N MET A 716 -31.92 -3.66 -31.85
CA MET A 716 -30.82 -3.04 -32.59
C MET A 716 -29.78 -4.11 -32.94
N VAL A 717 -29.39 -4.16 -34.22
CA VAL A 717 -28.32 -5.04 -34.71
C VAL A 717 -27.13 -4.19 -35.11
N MET A 718 -26.01 -4.32 -34.41
CA MET A 718 -24.77 -3.68 -34.84
C MET A 718 -24.22 -4.40 -36.07
N LYS A 719 -23.87 -3.63 -37.11
CA LYS A 719 -23.13 -4.16 -38.26
C LYS A 719 -21.65 -3.77 -38.08
N PRO A 720 -20.70 -4.70 -38.24
CA PRO A 720 -19.28 -4.37 -38.24
C PRO A 720 -18.95 -3.45 -39.44
N GLY A 721 -18.01 -2.51 -39.25
CA GLY A 721 -17.48 -1.67 -40.32
C GLY A 721 -16.71 -2.47 -41.38
N GLU A 722 -16.36 -1.83 -42.51
CA GLU A 722 -15.60 -2.47 -43.61
C GLU A 722 -14.20 -2.96 -43.19
N ASP A 723 -13.66 -2.41 -42.11
CA ASP A 723 -12.39 -2.68 -41.44
C ASP A 723 -12.50 -3.67 -40.26
N GLY A 724 -13.71 -4.09 -39.90
CA GLY A 724 -13.96 -5.00 -38.79
C GLY A 724 -13.93 -4.36 -37.40
N GLU A 725 -13.66 -3.05 -37.30
CA GLU A 725 -13.93 -2.25 -36.11
C GLU A 725 -15.41 -1.83 -36.09
N TYR A 726 -15.99 -1.75 -34.89
CA TYR A 726 -17.35 -1.25 -34.70
C TYR A 726 -17.29 0.28 -34.65
N ASP A 727 -17.98 0.95 -35.57
CA ASP A 727 -18.11 2.39 -35.57
C ASP A 727 -19.27 2.81 -34.66
N ASP A 728 -18.94 3.22 -33.43
CA ASP A 728 -19.91 3.69 -32.42
C ASP A 728 -20.67 4.95 -32.87
N SER A 729 -20.20 5.67 -33.91
CA SER A 729 -20.81 6.91 -34.39
C SER A 729 -22.00 6.71 -35.35
N VAL A 730 -22.19 5.49 -35.88
CA VAL A 730 -23.29 5.16 -36.80
C VAL A 730 -24.40 4.46 -36.03
N GLN A 731 -25.45 5.21 -35.65
CA GLN A 731 -26.66 4.61 -35.06
C GLN A 731 -27.24 3.54 -35.99
N ALA A 732 -27.11 2.28 -35.57
CA ALA A 732 -27.68 1.16 -36.32
C ALA A 732 -29.22 1.23 -36.26
N PRO A 733 -29.92 0.98 -37.37
CA PRO A 733 -31.36 1.14 -37.40
C PRO A 733 -32.07 0.06 -36.55
N TYR A 734 -33.05 0.46 -35.75
CA TYR A 734 -33.89 -0.48 -35.00
C TYR A 734 -34.71 -1.34 -35.95
N THR A 735 -34.67 -2.66 -35.74
CA THR A 735 -35.46 -3.64 -36.48
C THR A 735 -36.61 -4.12 -35.62
N LEU A 736 -37.84 -3.94 -36.11
CA LEU A 736 -39.04 -4.47 -35.47
C LEU A 736 -39.41 -5.82 -36.07
N ALA A 737 -39.44 -6.85 -35.25
CA ALA A 737 -40.01 -8.13 -35.61
C ALA A 737 -41.37 -8.34 -34.93
N ASP A 738 -42.32 -8.81 -35.73
CA ASP A 738 -43.48 -9.53 -35.22
C ASP A 738 -43.11 -11.01 -35.28
N PHE A 739 -43.45 -11.80 -34.25
CA PHE A 739 -43.11 -13.23 -34.26
C PHE A 739 -43.74 -14.01 -35.43
N ASN A 740 -44.72 -13.41 -36.13
CA ASN A 740 -45.42 -14.01 -37.27
C ASN A 740 -45.15 -13.31 -38.62
N LEU A 741 -44.39 -12.22 -38.66
CA LEU A 741 -44.13 -11.47 -39.90
C LEU A 741 -42.63 -11.22 -40.07
N PRO A 742 -42.15 -11.03 -41.32
CA PRO A 742 -40.76 -10.66 -41.54
C PRO A 742 -40.40 -9.34 -40.83
N PRO A 743 -39.17 -9.23 -40.29
CA PRO A 743 -38.72 -8.02 -39.61
C PRO A 743 -38.69 -6.80 -40.52
N ILE A 744 -39.05 -5.64 -39.97
CA ILE A 744 -39.06 -4.34 -40.63
C ILE A 744 -38.06 -3.43 -39.93
N THR A 745 -37.04 -3.01 -40.67
CA THR A 745 -36.04 -2.06 -40.19
C THR A 745 -36.55 -0.63 -40.31
N LEU A 746 -36.46 0.13 -39.22
CA LEU A 746 -36.74 1.55 -39.16
C LEU A 746 -35.44 2.33 -38.99
N GLY A 747 -35.20 3.34 -39.85
CA GLY A 747 -34.11 4.29 -39.68
C GLY A 747 -34.46 5.34 -38.61
N VAL A 748 -34.40 4.94 -37.35
CA VAL A 748 -34.71 5.76 -36.16
C VAL A 748 -33.67 5.48 -35.09
N GLY A 749 -33.34 6.49 -34.29
CA GLY A 749 -32.28 6.43 -33.28
C GLY A 749 -32.67 5.72 -31.99
N ASP A 750 -33.97 5.67 -31.68
CA ASP A 750 -34.52 4.89 -30.54
C ASP A 750 -36.02 4.59 -30.78
N VAL A 751 -36.55 3.54 -30.14
CA VAL A 751 -37.95 3.09 -30.23
C VAL A 751 -38.46 2.59 -28.89
N GLU A 752 -39.64 3.07 -28.47
CA GLU A 752 -40.35 2.56 -27.28
C GLU A 752 -41.82 2.23 -27.64
N PHE A 753 -42.33 1.10 -27.14
CA PHE A 753 -43.72 0.67 -27.40
C PHE A 753 -44.73 1.41 -26.51
N VAL A 754 -45.74 2.01 -27.15
CA VAL A 754 -46.92 2.56 -26.44
C VAL A 754 -47.93 1.45 -26.15
N ASP A 755 -48.18 0.63 -27.18
CA ASP A 755 -48.96 -0.61 -27.15
C ASP A 755 -48.50 -1.52 -28.31
N ASP A 756 -49.17 -2.66 -28.51
CA ASP A 756 -48.75 -3.59 -29.56
C ASP A 756 -48.91 -3.03 -30.98
N GLY A 757 -49.77 -2.01 -31.17
CA GLY A 757 -50.05 -1.38 -32.46
C GLY A 757 -49.45 0.02 -32.64
N ARG A 758 -48.82 0.61 -31.61
CA ARG A 758 -48.28 1.98 -31.62
C ARG A 758 -46.90 2.03 -30.98
N ILE A 759 -45.98 2.74 -31.63
CA ILE A 759 -44.62 3.00 -31.14
C ILE A 759 -44.33 4.49 -31.11
N LEU A 760 -43.50 4.90 -30.16
CA LEU A 760 -42.76 6.15 -30.22
C LEU A 760 -41.43 5.86 -30.89
N ALA A 761 -41.11 6.59 -31.94
CA ALA A 761 -39.89 6.43 -32.70
C ALA A 761 -39.17 7.77 -32.81
N LEU A 762 -37.90 7.80 -32.42
CA LEU A 762 -37.07 9.00 -32.46
C LEU A 762 -36.38 9.10 -33.81
N ALA A 763 -36.85 10.01 -34.66
CA ALA A 763 -36.20 10.26 -35.95
C ALA A 763 -35.03 11.22 -35.75
N THR A 764 -33.82 10.77 -36.10
CA THR A 764 -32.60 11.58 -36.06
C THR A 764 -32.56 12.52 -37.27
N GLY A 765 -32.53 13.82 -37.00
CA GLY A 765 -32.47 14.91 -37.96
C GLY A 765 -32.28 16.23 -37.22
N GLU A 766 -31.95 17.31 -37.92
CA GLU A 766 -31.89 18.66 -37.33
C GLU A 766 -33.10 19.49 -37.81
N PRO A 767 -34.08 19.81 -36.93
CA PRO A 767 -34.21 19.40 -35.53
C PRO A 767 -34.73 17.96 -35.36
N ALA A 768 -34.41 17.33 -34.22
CA ALA A 768 -34.85 15.97 -33.91
C ALA A 768 -36.38 15.92 -33.72
N VAL A 769 -37.01 14.83 -34.16
CA VAL A 769 -38.48 14.70 -34.13
C VAL A 769 -38.88 13.39 -33.47
N LEU A 770 -39.76 13.48 -32.47
CA LEU A 770 -40.40 12.30 -31.89
C LEU A 770 -41.69 11.99 -32.67
N GLN A 771 -41.82 10.76 -33.18
CA GLN A 771 -42.95 10.34 -34.00
C GLN A 771 -43.75 9.24 -33.29
N LEU A 772 -45.07 9.43 -33.16
CA LEU A 772 -45.99 8.34 -32.87
C LEU A 772 -46.31 7.64 -34.19
N ARG A 773 -45.88 6.37 -34.33
CA ARG A 773 -46.21 5.54 -35.49
C ARG A 773 -47.20 4.47 -35.09
N GLN A 774 -48.20 4.25 -35.95
CA GLN A 774 -49.19 3.19 -35.79
C GLN A 774 -49.01 2.13 -36.89
N TRP A 775 -49.16 0.87 -36.50
CA TRP A 775 -49.17 -0.25 -37.41
C TRP A 775 -50.45 -0.28 -38.26
N ARG A 776 -50.33 -0.07 -39.57
CA ARG A 776 -51.43 -0.15 -40.54
C ARG A 776 -50.94 -0.81 -41.85
N ASN A 777 -51.69 -1.77 -42.37
CA ASN A 777 -51.44 -2.46 -43.65
C ASN A 777 -50.00 -3.00 -43.84
N GLY A 778 -49.40 -3.60 -42.80
CA GLY A 778 -48.06 -4.17 -42.90
C GLY A 778 -46.92 -3.16 -42.81
N SER A 779 -47.20 -1.91 -42.41
CA SER A 779 -46.20 -0.85 -42.26
C SER A 779 -46.48 0.04 -41.05
N TRP A 780 -45.42 0.69 -40.53
CA TRP A 780 -45.53 1.67 -39.45
C TRP A 780 -45.74 3.07 -40.05
N VAL A 781 -46.96 3.58 -39.95
CA VAL A 781 -47.37 4.89 -40.50
C VAL A 781 -47.32 5.93 -39.40
N ILE A 782 -46.78 7.12 -39.69
CA ILE A 782 -46.74 8.24 -38.75
C ILE A 782 -48.17 8.74 -38.51
N ASP A 783 -48.62 8.70 -37.26
CA ASP A 783 -49.94 9.16 -36.82
C ASP A 783 -49.85 10.58 -36.23
N LYS A 784 -48.76 10.86 -35.49
CA LYS A 784 -48.49 12.17 -34.88
C LYS A 784 -46.97 12.40 -34.77
N GLN A 785 -46.55 13.67 -34.74
CA GLN A 785 -45.15 14.04 -34.53
C GLN A 785 -45.03 15.26 -33.62
N TRP A 786 -43.98 15.28 -32.79
CA TRP A 786 -43.61 16.40 -31.93
C TRP A 786 -42.21 16.88 -32.30
N GLN A 787 -42.05 18.18 -32.51
CA GLN A 787 -40.75 18.79 -32.72
C GLN A 787 -40.04 18.94 -31.37
N LEU A 788 -38.81 18.45 -31.29
CA LEU A 788 -37.96 18.64 -30.11
C LEU A 788 -37.23 20.00 -30.24
N PRO A 789 -36.71 20.56 -29.13
CA PRO A 789 -35.99 21.84 -29.17
C PRO A 789 -34.84 21.84 -30.19
N ALA A 790 -34.58 22.99 -30.82
CA ALA A 790 -33.43 23.14 -31.73
C ALA A 790 -32.11 22.93 -30.98
N GLY A 791 -31.14 22.27 -31.60
CA GLY A 791 -29.86 21.91 -30.96
C GLY A 791 -29.94 20.70 -30.02
N PHE A 792 -31.12 20.07 -29.84
CA PHE A 792 -31.26 18.90 -28.98
C PHE A 792 -30.82 17.61 -29.68
N ALA A 793 -29.72 17.02 -29.21
CA ALA A 793 -29.26 15.69 -29.56
C ALA A 793 -29.93 14.66 -28.63
N ALA A 794 -30.95 13.98 -29.13
CA ALA A 794 -31.78 13.04 -28.39
C ALA A 794 -31.16 11.63 -28.37
N ASN A 795 -31.14 10.99 -27.21
CA ASN A 795 -30.54 9.66 -27.01
C ASN A 795 -31.58 8.60 -26.67
N ASP A 796 -32.38 8.82 -25.62
CA ASP A 796 -33.26 7.77 -25.05
C ASP A 796 -34.72 8.26 -24.91
N ILE A 797 -35.69 7.41 -25.29
CA ILE A 797 -37.12 7.57 -25.05
C ILE A 797 -37.55 6.78 -23.81
N ILE A 798 -38.40 7.40 -23.00
CA ILE A 798 -39.06 6.77 -21.85
C ILE A 798 -40.56 7.01 -21.97
N TRP A 799 -41.34 5.93 -21.92
CA TRP A 799 -42.81 5.98 -21.91
C TRP A 799 -43.37 5.72 -20.50
N ASP A 800 -44.35 6.52 -20.08
CA ASP A 800 -45.16 6.31 -18.87
C ASP A 800 -46.60 5.98 -19.30
N SER A 801 -46.95 4.69 -19.25
CA SER A 801 -48.27 4.19 -19.65
C SER A 801 -49.39 4.66 -18.73
N ALA A 802 -49.12 4.90 -17.44
CA ALA A 802 -50.13 5.34 -16.48
C ALA A 802 -50.52 6.81 -16.70
N LYS A 803 -49.54 7.64 -17.06
CA LYS A 803 -49.76 9.08 -17.33
C LYS A 803 -50.00 9.40 -18.80
N GLN A 804 -49.88 8.40 -19.69
CA GLN A 804 -49.92 8.58 -21.14
C GLN A 804 -48.95 9.68 -21.61
N ALA A 805 -47.76 9.68 -21.01
CA ALA A 805 -46.75 10.71 -21.17
C ALA A 805 -45.42 10.11 -21.61
N TRP A 806 -44.63 10.90 -22.33
CA TRP A 806 -43.32 10.50 -22.82
C TRP A 806 -42.26 11.50 -22.36
N LEU A 807 -41.05 10.99 -22.27
CA LEU A 807 -39.87 11.67 -21.83
C LEU A 807 -38.73 11.33 -22.79
N VAL A 808 -38.09 12.33 -23.37
CA VAL A 808 -36.87 12.15 -24.18
C VAL A 808 -35.70 12.78 -23.43
N LEU A 809 -34.64 12.00 -23.27
CA LEU A 809 -33.38 12.43 -22.66
C LEU A 809 -32.34 12.67 -23.76
N GLY A 810 -31.58 13.75 -23.61
CA GLY A 810 -30.54 14.11 -24.55
C GLY A 810 -29.69 15.25 -24.03
N TYR A 811 -28.95 15.88 -24.92
CA TYR A 811 -28.09 17.01 -24.60
C TYR A 811 -28.27 18.14 -25.62
N ASP A 812 -27.91 19.35 -25.22
CA ASP A 812 -27.75 20.48 -26.13
C ASP A 812 -26.42 20.33 -26.87
N ALA A 813 -26.45 20.28 -28.20
CA ALA A 813 -25.28 20.05 -29.04
C ALA A 813 -24.26 21.20 -28.96
N ASP A 814 -24.71 22.43 -28.68
CA ASP A 814 -23.85 23.60 -28.60
C ASP A 814 -23.21 23.75 -27.22
N THR A 815 -23.97 23.47 -26.14
CA THR A 815 -23.47 23.65 -24.76
C THR A 815 -22.97 22.36 -24.10
N GLY A 816 -23.47 21.21 -24.52
CA GLY A 816 -23.28 19.92 -23.85
C GLY A 816 -24.14 19.73 -22.60
N ASP A 817 -25.08 20.65 -22.34
CA ASP A 817 -25.97 20.59 -21.18
C ASP A 817 -26.96 19.43 -21.31
N THR A 818 -27.26 18.76 -20.20
CA THR A 818 -28.30 17.72 -20.21
C THR A 818 -29.67 18.37 -20.33
N VAL A 819 -30.45 17.93 -21.33
CA VAL A 819 -31.78 18.45 -21.60
C VAL A 819 -32.80 17.32 -21.46
N ARG A 820 -33.85 17.62 -20.70
CA ARG A 820 -34.99 16.72 -20.50
C ARG A 820 -36.22 17.27 -21.20
N VAL A 821 -36.76 16.53 -22.15
CA VAL A 821 -37.93 16.94 -22.93
C VAL A 821 -39.14 16.07 -22.56
N LEU A 822 -40.18 16.69 -22.02
CA LEU A 822 -41.40 16.03 -21.55
C LEU A 822 -42.58 16.40 -22.44
N GLY A 823 -43.40 15.41 -22.78
CA GLY A 823 -44.66 15.62 -23.48
C GLY A 823 -45.73 14.61 -23.08
N ALA A 824 -46.96 14.85 -23.53
CA ALA A 824 -48.10 13.98 -23.28
C ALA A 824 -48.77 13.62 -24.60
N LEU A 825 -49.31 12.40 -24.72
CA LEU A 825 -49.94 11.94 -25.96
C LEU A 825 -51.11 12.86 -26.38
N ALA A 826 -51.86 13.35 -25.40
CA ALA A 826 -53.05 14.20 -25.59
C ALA A 826 -52.74 15.67 -25.92
N HIS A 827 -51.49 16.13 -25.75
CA HIS A 827 -51.11 17.53 -25.95
C HIS A 827 -50.02 17.65 -27.03
N ASP A 828 -50.00 18.79 -27.70
CA ASP A 828 -48.95 19.12 -28.67
C ASP A 828 -47.80 19.89 -28.01
N ASP A 829 -48.05 20.46 -26.83
CA ASP A 829 -47.05 21.19 -26.06
C ASP A 829 -45.99 20.27 -25.49
N VAL A 830 -44.73 20.68 -25.66
CA VAL A 830 -43.55 20.00 -25.16
C VAL A 830 -42.86 20.92 -24.15
N LYS A 831 -42.46 20.38 -22.99
CA LYS A 831 -41.73 21.13 -21.97
C LYS A 831 -40.29 20.61 -21.88
N ALA A 832 -39.33 21.48 -22.20
CA ALA A 832 -37.91 21.22 -22.02
C ALA A 832 -37.41 21.79 -20.69
N VAL A 833 -36.55 21.06 -20.00
CA VAL A 833 -35.82 21.50 -18.81
C VAL A 833 -34.34 21.24 -19.04
N THR A 834 -33.52 22.29 -19.02
CA THR A 834 -32.07 22.24 -19.22
C THR A 834 -31.34 22.35 -17.89
N MET A 835 -30.28 21.56 -17.70
CA MET A 835 -29.40 21.67 -16.54
C MET A 835 -27.96 21.89 -17.00
N ALA A 836 -27.36 23.00 -16.56
CA ALA A 836 -26.01 23.40 -16.97
C ALA A 836 -24.96 22.38 -16.53
N ALA A 837 -24.12 21.95 -17.47
CA ALA A 837 -22.89 21.23 -17.18
C ALA A 837 -21.88 22.24 -16.58
N ASN A 838 -21.58 22.11 -15.29
CA ASN A 838 -20.51 22.93 -14.68
C ASN A 838 -19.19 22.64 -15.41
N GLY A 839 -18.64 23.67 -16.07
CA GLY A 839 -17.53 23.55 -17.00
C GLY A 839 -16.17 23.20 -16.36
N ASP A 840 -15.41 22.34 -17.04
CA ASP A 840 -14.06 22.61 -17.52
C ASP A 840 -13.58 21.53 -18.53
N GLU A 841 -12.94 22.02 -19.61
CA GLU A 841 -11.98 21.41 -20.58
C GLU A 841 -12.07 19.92 -21.01
N ASN A 842 -12.79 19.66 -22.12
CA ASN A 842 -12.34 18.97 -23.36
C ASN A 842 -13.59 18.54 -24.16
N GLN A 843 -13.60 18.78 -25.48
CA GLN A 843 -14.73 18.44 -26.35
C GLN A 843 -14.68 16.99 -26.88
N ASP A 844 -13.49 16.40 -27.06
CA ASP A 844 -13.35 15.05 -27.66
C ASP A 844 -13.53 13.88 -26.69
N TYR A 845 -13.63 14.13 -25.38
CA TYR A 845 -13.80 13.08 -24.35
C TYR A 845 -15.24 12.98 -23.81
N ARG A 846 -16.17 13.79 -24.35
CA ARG A 846 -17.51 13.96 -23.77
C ARG A 846 -18.42 12.76 -23.94
N GLU A 847 -18.32 11.97 -25.01
CA GLU A 847 -19.17 10.79 -25.20
C GLU A 847 -18.87 9.65 -24.21
N TYR A 848 -17.58 9.41 -23.92
CA TYR A 848 -17.16 8.33 -23.02
C TYR A 848 -17.30 8.69 -21.53
N ASP A 849 -16.98 9.93 -21.14
CA ASP A 849 -17.06 10.34 -19.72
C ASP A 849 -18.51 10.66 -19.30
N LEU A 850 -19.41 11.05 -20.23
CA LEU A 850 -20.84 11.14 -19.93
C LEU A 850 -21.50 9.77 -19.79
N GLN A 851 -21.14 8.78 -20.63
CA GLN A 851 -21.61 7.41 -20.43
C GLN A 851 -21.14 6.88 -19.07
N ASP A 852 -19.89 7.13 -18.68
CA ASP A 852 -19.35 6.67 -17.41
C ASP A 852 -19.88 7.50 -16.21
N ALA A 853 -20.19 8.79 -16.36
CA ALA A 853 -20.83 9.62 -15.34
C ALA A 853 -22.31 9.26 -15.14
N LEU A 854 -23.04 8.98 -16.23
CA LEU A 854 -24.39 8.42 -16.17
C LEU A 854 -24.32 7.01 -15.56
N LEU A 855 -23.42 6.13 -16.00
CA LEU A 855 -23.22 4.81 -15.41
C LEU A 855 -22.77 4.87 -13.93
N ARG A 856 -22.03 5.90 -13.49
CA ARG A 856 -21.59 6.08 -12.09
C ARG A 856 -22.70 6.61 -11.19
N VAL A 857 -23.52 7.54 -11.67
CA VAL A 857 -24.74 8.00 -10.95
C VAL A 857 -25.77 6.88 -10.90
N TYR A 858 -25.85 6.04 -11.94
CA TYR A 858 -26.70 4.86 -11.96
C TYR A 858 -26.10 3.63 -11.25
N ARG A 859 -24.78 3.55 -10.98
CA ARG A 859 -24.11 2.39 -10.34
C ARG A 859 -24.50 2.14 -8.88
N VAL A 860 -25.27 3.02 -8.25
CA VAL A 860 -25.97 2.69 -6.97
C VAL A 860 -27.16 1.75 -7.22
N ARG A 861 -27.45 1.39 -8.48
CA ARG A 861 -28.21 0.19 -8.85
C ARG A 861 -27.54 -0.53 -10.03
N PRO A 862 -27.65 -1.87 -10.12
CA PRO A 862 -27.15 -2.59 -11.29
C PRO A 862 -27.89 -2.10 -12.54
N ASN A 863 -27.11 -1.86 -13.60
CA ASN A 863 -27.46 -1.75 -15.03
C ASN A 863 -28.93 -1.48 -15.39
N LYS A 864 -29.18 -0.38 -16.14
CA LYS A 864 -30.29 -0.03 -17.06
C LYS A 864 -31.36 -1.10 -17.36
N MET A 865 -31.91 -1.66 -16.31
CA MET A 865 -33.28 -2.08 -16.15
C MET A 865 -33.71 -1.36 -14.88
N GLN A 866 -34.98 -1.36 -14.55
CA GLN A 866 -35.46 -1.21 -13.18
C GLN A 866 -35.47 0.18 -12.50
N ALA A 867 -36.52 0.94 -12.86
CA ALA A 867 -37.56 1.26 -11.87
C ALA A 867 -38.99 1.15 -12.45
N PRO A 868 -39.30 1.57 -13.70
CA PRO A 868 -40.60 1.26 -14.32
C PRO A 868 -40.64 -0.15 -14.94
N PHE A 869 -39.48 -0.73 -15.25
CA PHE A 869 -39.33 -2.02 -15.92
C PHE A 869 -39.78 -3.21 -15.05
N TRP A 870 -39.54 -3.18 -13.74
CA TRP A 870 -39.96 -4.29 -12.87
C TRP A 870 -41.44 -4.28 -12.50
N GLU A 871 -42.05 -3.09 -12.37
CA GLU A 871 -43.51 -3.02 -12.24
C GLU A 871 -44.20 -3.54 -13.51
N ARG A 872 -43.62 -3.30 -14.70
CA ARG A 872 -44.07 -3.92 -15.95
C ARG A 872 -43.82 -5.43 -16.03
N ILE A 873 -42.67 -5.94 -15.57
CA ILE A 873 -42.39 -7.39 -15.56
C ILE A 873 -43.32 -8.15 -14.62
N LEU A 874 -43.73 -7.54 -13.50
CA LEU A 874 -44.69 -8.17 -12.59
C LEU A 874 -46.10 -8.28 -13.21
N ASP A 875 -46.45 -7.42 -14.16
CA ASP A 875 -47.72 -7.46 -14.90
C ASP A 875 -47.67 -8.30 -16.20
N GLN A 876 -46.49 -8.61 -16.73
CA GLN A 876 -46.34 -9.32 -18.00
C GLN A 876 -46.04 -10.82 -17.85
N ARG A 877 -46.72 -11.65 -18.65
CA ARG A 877 -46.63 -13.12 -18.62
C ARG A 877 -45.48 -13.70 -19.47
N TYR A 878 -44.54 -12.89 -19.92
CA TYR A 878 -43.56 -13.25 -20.95
C TYR A 878 -42.11 -12.94 -20.51
N PHE A 879 -41.16 -13.82 -20.86
CA PHE A 879 -39.73 -13.71 -20.54
C PHE A 879 -38.87 -13.84 -21.81
N ILE A 880 -37.81 -13.04 -21.98
CA ILE A 880 -36.86 -13.13 -23.12
C ILE A 880 -35.56 -13.81 -22.68
N LEU A 881 -35.02 -14.65 -23.56
CA LEU A 881 -33.74 -15.34 -23.42
C LEU A 881 -32.82 -15.01 -24.60
N SER A 882 -31.62 -14.51 -24.30
CA SER A 882 -30.54 -14.30 -25.27
C SER A 882 -29.45 -15.36 -25.06
N ALA A 883 -28.94 -15.90 -26.17
CA ALA A 883 -27.81 -16.82 -26.20
C ALA A 883 -26.84 -16.35 -27.29
N SER A 884 -25.61 -15.95 -26.93
CA SER A 884 -24.58 -15.60 -27.91
C SER A 884 -23.86 -16.84 -28.43
N GLN A 885 -23.69 -16.97 -29.75
CA GLN A 885 -22.74 -17.92 -30.33
C GLN A 885 -21.32 -17.32 -30.41
N GLN A 886 -20.34 -18.16 -30.07
CA GLN A 886 -18.93 -18.14 -30.50
C GLN A 886 -18.24 -16.77 -30.71
N GLY A 887 -17.40 -16.39 -29.73
CA GLY A 887 -16.27 -15.48 -29.91
C GLY A 887 -15.12 -15.92 -29.00
N GLU A 888 -13.88 -15.86 -29.47
CA GLU A 888 -12.69 -16.22 -28.70
C GLU A 888 -12.60 -15.37 -27.42
N TRP A 889 -12.52 -16.05 -26.27
CA TRP A 889 -12.59 -15.44 -24.96
C TRP A 889 -11.24 -14.79 -24.60
N SER A 890 -11.03 -13.52 -24.96
CA SER A 890 -9.93 -12.75 -24.38
C SER A 890 -10.23 -11.30 -23.99
N ASP A 891 -11.30 -10.64 -24.48
CA ASP A 891 -11.50 -9.21 -24.21
C ASP A 891 -12.87 -8.77 -23.63
N ILE A 892 -13.73 -9.69 -23.18
CA ILE A 892 -15.04 -9.32 -22.59
C ILE A 892 -15.12 -9.79 -21.14
N ALA A 893 -14.58 -8.99 -20.21
CA ALA A 893 -14.52 -9.33 -18.78
C ALA A 893 -15.59 -8.64 -17.91
N HIS A 894 -16.58 -7.94 -18.47
CA HIS A 894 -17.60 -7.24 -17.68
C HIS A 894 -19.02 -7.38 -18.24
N THR A 895 -19.58 -8.58 -18.17
CA THR A 895 -21.04 -8.77 -18.26
C THR A 895 -21.43 -10.08 -17.60
N THR A 896 -21.86 -10.02 -16.33
CA THR A 896 -22.49 -11.14 -15.66
C THR A 896 -23.90 -10.72 -15.24
N ALA A 897 -24.89 -11.15 -16.01
CA ALA A 897 -26.27 -11.29 -15.54
C ALA A 897 -26.80 -12.61 -16.13
N TYR A 898 -27.02 -13.60 -15.25
CA TYR A 898 -27.66 -14.86 -15.60
C TYR A 898 -29.14 -14.60 -15.87
N ASN A 899 -29.61 -14.86 -17.10
CA ASN A 899 -31.04 -14.80 -17.46
C ASN A 899 -31.69 -16.20 -17.43
N LEU A 900 -32.98 -16.24 -17.11
CA LEU A 900 -33.79 -17.42 -16.73
C LEU A 900 -34.28 -18.25 -17.94
N PHE A 901 -33.92 -19.54 -18.04
CA PHE A 901 -34.12 -20.39 -19.23
C PHE A 901 -35.38 -21.30 -19.24
N CYS A 902 -36.13 -21.28 -20.35
CA CYS A 902 -36.86 -22.43 -20.95
C CYS A 902 -36.97 -22.23 -22.47
N LEU A 903 -36.85 -23.31 -23.25
CA LEU A 903 -36.87 -23.34 -24.74
C LEU A 903 -38.19 -23.94 -25.28
N PRO A 904 -38.64 -23.59 -26.51
CA PRO A 904 -39.83 -24.18 -27.14
C PRO A 904 -39.41 -25.27 -28.12
N SER A 905 -40.31 -26.21 -28.35
CA SER A 905 -40.12 -27.48 -29.06
C SER A 905 -39.94 -27.40 -30.59
N SER A 906 -39.74 -26.23 -31.19
CA SER A 906 -39.76 -26.05 -32.66
C SER A 906 -38.44 -25.61 -33.30
N VAL A 907 -37.36 -25.43 -32.54
CA VAL A 907 -36.04 -25.09 -33.10
C VAL A 907 -35.17 -26.34 -33.20
N GLN A 908 -34.73 -26.71 -34.40
CA GLN A 908 -33.67 -27.71 -34.56
C GLN A 908 -32.34 -27.13 -34.10
N LEU A 909 -32.06 -27.32 -32.81
CA LEU A 909 -30.78 -27.00 -32.20
C LEU A 909 -29.72 -28.05 -32.58
N PRO A 910 -28.43 -27.70 -32.68
CA PRO A 910 -27.36 -28.69 -32.70
C PRO A 910 -27.44 -29.58 -31.44
N SER A 911 -26.90 -30.81 -31.48
CA SER A 911 -26.97 -31.81 -30.39
C SER A 911 -26.16 -31.40 -29.16
N VAL A 912 -26.54 -30.31 -28.52
CA VAL A 912 -25.90 -29.77 -27.33
C VAL A 912 -26.52 -30.47 -26.13
N ARG A 913 -25.68 -31.13 -25.35
CA ARG A 913 -26.06 -31.79 -24.10
C ARG A 913 -25.82 -30.82 -22.95
N ILE A 914 -26.76 -30.71 -22.02
CA ILE A 914 -26.62 -29.82 -20.86
C ILE A 914 -26.93 -30.60 -19.57
N PRO A 915 -26.12 -30.47 -18.51
CA PRO A 915 -26.46 -30.98 -17.20
C PRO A 915 -27.58 -30.14 -16.59
N CYS A 916 -28.65 -30.80 -16.13
CA CYS A 916 -29.77 -30.15 -15.46
C CYS A 916 -30.05 -30.81 -14.10
N LEU A 917 -30.38 -29.98 -13.12
CA LEU A 917 -30.94 -30.41 -11.85
C LEU A 917 -32.46 -30.28 -11.92
N TYR A 918 -33.19 -31.34 -11.61
CA TYR A 918 -34.65 -31.33 -11.62
C TYR A 918 -35.22 -32.15 -10.46
N LYS A 919 -36.44 -31.84 -10.05
CA LYS A 919 -37.12 -32.52 -8.93
C LYS A 919 -38.33 -33.28 -9.46
N ARG A 920 -38.43 -34.57 -9.16
CA ARG A 920 -39.55 -35.44 -9.55
C ARG A 920 -40.01 -36.22 -8.31
N GLU A 921 -41.30 -36.15 -8.01
CA GLU A 921 -41.92 -36.85 -6.86
C GLU A 921 -41.23 -36.56 -5.51
N GLY A 922 -40.87 -35.29 -5.29
CA GLY A 922 -40.21 -34.86 -4.05
C GLY A 922 -38.71 -35.16 -3.99
N LYS A 923 -38.16 -35.91 -4.95
CA LYS A 923 -36.76 -36.35 -5.05
C LYS A 923 -35.99 -35.54 -6.08
N GLN A 924 -34.76 -35.14 -5.78
CA GLN A 924 -33.90 -34.36 -6.70
C GLN A 924 -33.02 -35.31 -7.55
N PHE A 925 -32.84 -34.97 -8.81
CA PHE A 925 -32.09 -35.74 -9.78
C PHE A 925 -31.15 -34.81 -10.56
N LEU A 926 -29.96 -35.33 -10.87
CA LEU A 926 -29.04 -34.74 -11.84
C LEU A 926 -29.13 -35.54 -13.13
N GLY A 927 -29.43 -34.88 -14.24
CA GLY A 927 -29.50 -35.53 -15.54
C GLY A 927 -28.81 -34.76 -16.64
N ILE A 928 -28.49 -35.45 -17.73
CA ILE A 928 -28.00 -34.84 -18.97
C ILE A 928 -29.16 -34.84 -19.95
N VAL A 929 -29.57 -33.65 -20.39
CA VAL A 929 -30.62 -33.48 -21.38
C VAL A 929 -29.98 -33.12 -22.70
N ASN A 930 -30.32 -33.86 -23.75
CA ASN A 930 -29.97 -33.49 -25.10
C ASN A 930 -30.99 -32.45 -25.60
N LEU A 931 -30.52 -31.23 -25.83
CA LEU A 931 -31.38 -30.11 -26.20
C LEU A 931 -32.05 -30.28 -27.56
N GLN A 932 -31.47 -31.07 -28.47
CA GLN A 932 -32.05 -31.34 -29.79
C GLN A 932 -33.23 -32.32 -29.70
N SER A 933 -33.15 -33.33 -28.82
CA SER A 933 -34.21 -34.34 -28.69
C SER A 933 -35.19 -34.07 -27.56
N GLY A 934 -34.87 -33.14 -26.65
CA GLY A 934 -35.61 -32.88 -25.42
C GLY A 934 -35.65 -34.09 -24.46
N ARG A 935 -34.88 -35.14 -24.76
CA ARG A 935 -34.84 -36.37 -23.95
C ARG A 935 -33.70 -36.30 -22.96
N LEU A 936 -33.99 -36.88 -21.80
CA LEU A 936 -33.03 -37.15 -20.75
C LEU A 936 -32.17 -38.34 -21.19
N ASP A 937 -30.92 -38.09 -21.60
CA ASP A 937 -29.99 -39.12 -22.06
C ASP A 937 -29.59 -40.04 -20.89
N LYS A 938 -29.40 -39.46 -19.69
CA LYS A 938 -29.07 -40.19 -18.46
C LYS A 938 -29.43 -39.36 -17.22
N ALA A 939 -29.84 -39.99 -16.13
CA ALA A 939 -30.04 -39.30 -14.85
C ALA A 939 -29.72 -40.18 -13.65
N VAL A 940 -29.28 -39.53 -12.57
CA VAL A 940 -28.95 -40.16 -11.30
C VAL A 940 -29.63 -39.42 -10.17
N PHE A 941 -30.11 -40.17 -9.18
CA PHE A 941 -30.77 -39.65 -7.99
C PHE A 941 -29.76 -38.96 -7.06
N LEU A 942 -30.12 -37.81 -6.52
CA LEU A 942 -29.35 -37.09 -5.51
C LEU A 942 -30.02 -37.29 -4.15
N ASP A 943 -29.29 -37.88 -3.20
CA ASP A 943 -29.79 -38.04 -1.83
C ASP A 943 -29.93 -36.67 -1.15
N GLU A 944 -30.93 -36.54 -0.26
CA GLU A 944 -31.65 -35.30 0.08
C GLU A 944 -30.80 -34.04 0.39
N ASP A 945 -31.34 -32.87 -0.03
CA ASP A 945 -30.83 -31.49 0.04
C ASP A 945 -29.59 -31.11 -0.81
N ALA A 946 -29.84 -30.68 -2.05
CA ALA A 946 -28.82 -30.22 -3.02
C ALA A 946 -28.11 -28.88 -2.70
N THR A 947 -28.17 -28.38 -1.47
CA THR A 947 -27.45 -27.14 -1.08
C THR A 947 -25.94 -27.33 -0.92
N GLY A 948 -25.45 -28.56 -1.08
CA GLY A 948 -24.07 -28.95 -0.79
C GLY A 948 -23.17 -29.28 -1.98
N TYR A 949 -23.58 -29.15 -3.24
CA TYR A 949 -22.75 -29.57 -4.37
C TYR A 949 -21.82 -28.45 -4.87
N SER A 950 -20.58 -28.79 -5.23
CA SER A 950 -19.63 -27.85 -5.84
C SER A 950 -19.16 -28.39 -7.20
N LEU A 951 -19.23 -27.54 -8.22
CA LEU A 951 -18.82 -27.85 -9.60
C LEU A 951 -17.33 -27.52 -9.76
N ILE A 952 -16.53 -28.48 -10.24
CA ILE A 952 -15.08 -28.29 -10.39
C ILE A 952 -14.66 -28.67 -11.82
N GLY A 953 -14.11 -27.69 -12.55
CA GLY A 953 -13.56 -27.82 -13.91
C GLY A 953 -13.88 -26.61 -14.79
N GLN A 954 -12.89 -26.05 -15.49
CA GLN A 954 -13.09 -24.92 -16.43
C GLN A 954 -13.00 -25.33 -17.92
N GLN A 955 -12.42 -26.50 -18.24
CA GLN A 955 -12.37 -27.07 -19.59
C GLN A 955 -12.34 -28.60 -19.52
N GLY A 956 -13.40 -29.29 -19.97
CA GLY A 956 -13.53 -30.76 -19.93
C GLY A 956 -14.48 -31.31 -18.83
N PRO A 957 -14.62 -32.64 -18.68
CA PRO A 957 -15.68 -33.28 -17.87
C PRO A 957 -15.73 -32.75 -16.43
N PHE A 958 -16.94 -32.40 -15.99
CA PHE A 958 -17.21 -31.75 -14.71
C PHE A 958 -17.38 -32.79 -13.61
N ILE A 959 -16.86 -32.50 -12.42
CA ILE A 959 -17.03 -33.37 -11.26
C ILE A 959 -17.86 -32.63 -10.21
N LEU A 960 -18.96 -33.26 -9.79
CA LEU A 960 -19.87 -32.78 -8.76
C LEU A 960 -19.66 -33.59 -7.48
N VAL A 961 -19.28 -32.90 -6.41
CA VAL A 961 -19.00 -33.53 -5.12
C VAL A 961 -20.08 -33.13 -4.12
N SER A 962 -20.72 -34.12 -3.50
CA SER A 962 -21.63 -33.87 -2.38
C SER A 962 -20.85 -33.51 -1.13
N LYS A 963 -21.18 -32.38 -0.48
CA LYS A 963 -20.61 -32.02 0.83
C LYS A 963 -21.14 -32.88 1.99
N ASN A 964 -22.27 -33.55 1.81
CA ASN A 964 -23.00 -34.22 2.89
C ASN A 964 -23.05 -35.75 2.75
N SER A 965 -22.87 -36.30 1.54
CA SER A 965 -22.86 -37.74 1.25
C SER A 965 -21.53 -38.21 0.66
N ALA A 966 -21.24 -39.52 0.74
CA ALA A 966 -20.03 -40.13 0.14
C ALA A 966 -20.22 -40.44 -1.36
N GLN A 967 -20.98 -39.59 -2.07
CA GLN A 967 -21.29 -39.74 -3.48
C GLN A 967 -20.58 -38.66 -4.29
N LEU A 968 -19.95 -39.10 -5.37
CA LEU A 968 -19.23 -38.24 -6.31
C LEU A 968 -19.74 -38.52 -7.72
N PHE A 969 -20.12 -37.47 -8.44
CA PHE A 969 -20.69 -37.61 -9.78
C PHE A 969 -19.73 -37.02 -10.81
N ALA A 970 -19.45 -37.79 -11.86
CA ALA A 970 -18.59 -37.35 -12.95
C ALA A 970 -19.43 -37.19 -14.22
N VAL A 971 -19.38 -36.01 -14.82
CA VAL A 971 -20.25 -35.56 -15.92
C VAL A 971 -19.40 -35.19 -17.14
N ASN A 972 -19.41 -36.04 -18.16
CA ASN A 972 -18.84 -35.70 -19.47
C ASN A 972 -19.95 -35.22 -20.40
N ILE A 973 -20.02 -33.91 -20.58
CA ILE A 973 -21.07 -33.24 -21.36
C ILE A 973 -20.97 -33.58 -22.85
N GLU A 974 -19.75 -33.59 -23.41
CA GLU A 974 -19.53 -33.89 -24.84
C GLU A 974 -19.91 -35.34 -25.18
N ALA A 975 -19.52 -36.29 -24.33
CA ALA A 975 -19.83 -37.71 -24.53
C ALA A 975 -21.24 -38.12 -24.05
N GLY A 976 -21.96 -37.27 -23.29
CA GLY A 976 -23.27 -37.61 -22.72
C GLY A 976 -23.21 -38.64 -21.60
N LEU A 977 -22.07 -38.76 -20.92
CA LEU A 977 -21.84 -39.78 -19.91
C LEU A 977 -21.97 -39.18 -18.51
N LEU A 978 -22.82 -39.80 -17.70
CA LEU A 978 -22.98 -39.54 -16.28
C LEU A 978 -22.62 -40.81 -15.50
N TYR A 979 -21.68 -40.66 -14.55
CA TYR A 979 -21.21 -41.74 -13.67
C TYR A 979 -21.38 -41.34 -12.21
N GLU A 980 -21.86 -42.29 -11.40
CA GLU A 980 -21.88 -42.22 -9.95
C GLU A 980 -20.71 -43.04 -9.40
N LEU A 981 -19.83 -42.39 -8.65
CA LEU A 981 -18.73 -43.01 -7.92
C LEU A 981 -19.11 -43.02 -6.44
N ALA A 982 -19.44 -44.22 -5.93
CA ALA A 982 -19.66 -44.44 -4.51
C ALA A 982 -18.29 -44.51 -3.80
N LEU A 983 -18.03 -43.57 -2.89
CA LEU A 983 -16.86 -43.61 -2.04
C LEU A 983 -17.17 -44.42 -0.77
N PRO A 984 -16.16 -45.10 -0.16
CA PRO A 984 -16.33 -45.70 1.16
C PRO A 984 -16.78 -44.64 2.17
N GLU A 985 -17.67 -44.96 3.12
CA GLU A 985 -18.17 -43.99 4.11
C GLU A 985 -17.06 -43.31 4.94
N SER A 986 -15.91 -43.98 5.10
CA SER A 986 -14.72 -43.43 5.75
C SER A 986 -14.00 -42.34 4.94
N ALA A 987 -14.40 -42.12 3.68
CA ALA A 987 -13.76 -41.25 2.69
C ALA A 987 -14.59 -40.00 2.33
N LYS A 988 -15.40 -39.46 3.26
CA LYS A 988 -16.16 -38.21 3.04
C LYS A 988 -15.20 -37.04 2.70
N PRO A 989 -15.25 -36.47 1.48
CA PRO A 989 -14.36 -35.38 1.10
C PRO A 989 -14.94 -34.03 1.52
N PHE A 990 -14.14 -33.17 2.15
CA PHE A 990 -14.55 -31.78 2.42
C PHE A 990 -14.05 -30.78 1.36
N ALA A 991 -13.09 -31.22 0.53
CA ALA A 991 -12.56 -30.45 -0.59
C ALA A 991 -12.09 -31.39 -1.71
N ALA A 992 -12.31 -30.98 -2.96
CA ALA A 992 -11.85 -31.68 -4.15
C ALA A 992 -11.22 -30.68 -5.13
N LEU A 993 -10.19 -31.10 -5.85
CA LEU A 993 -9.53 -30.31 -6.89
C LEU A 993 -9.35 -31.17 -8.14
N ALA A 994 -9.87 -30.71 -9.28
CA ALA A 994 -9.64 -31.35 -10.57
C ALA A 994 -8.44 -30.70 -11.26
N TRP A 995 -7.48 -31.50 -11.71
CA TRP A 995 -6.29 -31.04 -12.40
C TRP A 995 -6.27 -31.59 -13.84
N ASN A 996 -6.32 -30.66 -14.81
CA ASN A 996 -6.20 -30.93 -16.26
C ASN A 996 -7.14 -32.04 -16.79
N GLY A 997 -8.34 -32.20 -16.21
CA GLY A 997 -9.37 -33.14 -16.70
C GLY A 997 -9.11 -34.64 -16.50
N HIS A 998 -7.95 -35.05 -15.97
CA HIS A 998 -7.54 -36.45 -15.87
C HIS A 998 -7.17 -36.93 -14.45
N TYR A 999 -6.95 -36.02 -13.51
CA TYR A 999 -6.57 -36.35 -12.14
C TYR A 999 -7.48 -35.62 -11.15
N LEU A 1000 -8.00 -36.35 -10.16
CA LEU A 1000 -8.85 -35.84 -9.10
C LEU A 1000 -8.15 -36.02 -7.75
N ALA A 1001 -7.87 -34.92 -7.06
CA ALA A 1001 -7.36 -34.96 -5.70
C ALA A 1001 -8.53 -34.74 -4.71
N LEU A 1002 -8.75 -35.70 -3.81
CA LEU A 1002 -9.74 -35.64 -2.75
C LEU A 1002 -9.06 -35.49 -1.40
N ALA A 1003 -9.43 -34.47 -0.63
CA ALA A 1003 -8.90 -34.24 0.71
C ALA A 1003 -9.90 -34.73 1.77
N ASN A 1004 -9.43 -35.63 2.64
CA ASN A 1004 -10.19 -36.15 3.77
C ASN A 1004 -9.51 -35.77 5.10
N SER A 1005 -10.31 -35.38 6.09
CA SER A 1005 -9.87 -35.09 7.46
C SER A 1005 -9.11 -36.22 8.17
N THR A 1006 -9.33 -37.49 7.81
CA THR A 1006 -8.72 -38.64 8.49
C THR A 1006 -7.61 -39.34 7.71
N GLN A 1007 -7.59 -39.25 6.38
CA GLN A 1007 -6.62 -39.99 5.52
C GLN A 1007 -5.70 -39.09 4.68
N GLY A 1008 -5.81 -37.77 4.76
CA GLY A 1008 -5.00 -36.84 3.97
C GLY A 1008 -5.51 -36.65 2.53
N VAL A 1009 -4.64 -36.19 1.62
CA VAL A 1009 -4.98 -35.97 0.21
C VAL A 1009 -4.72 -37.24 -0.58
N GLN A 1010 -5.77 -37.81 -1.17
CA GLN A 1010 -5.70 -38.96 -2.06
C GLN A 1010 -5.90 -38.51 -3.50
N VAL A 1011 -5.01 -38.95 -4.40
CA VAL A 1011 -5.04 -38.58 -5.82
C VAL A 1011 -5.48 -39.77 -6.64
N PHE A 1012 -6.59 -39.61 -7.36
CA PHE A 1012 -7.17 -40.59 -8.26
C PHE A 1012 -6.92 -40.18 -9.71
N ARG A 1013 -6.55 -41.12 -10.56
CA ARG A 1013 -6.44 -40.91 -12.00
C ARG A 1013 -7.74 -41.37 -12.66
N ALA A 1014 -8.46 -40.46 -13.29
CA ALA A 1014 -9.68 -40.76 -14.03
C ALA A 1014 -9.31 -41.09 -15.49
N GLY A 1015 -9.58 -42.32 -15.91
CA GLY A 1015 -9.57 -42.74 -17.31
C GLY A 1015 -10.99 -42.70 -17.86
N TRP A 1016 -11.18 -42.20 -19.08
CA TRP A 1016 -12.50 -42.10 -19.70
C TRP A 1016 -12.55 -43.04 -20.90
N GLY A 1017 -13.34 -44.11 -20.83
CA GLY A 1017 -13.58 -45.06 -21.92
C GLY A 1017 -14.93 -45.77 -21.77
N GLU A 1018 -15.48 -46.29 -22.86
CA GLU A 1018 -16.68 -47.14 -22.80
C GLU A 1018 -16.33 -48.45 -22.06
N GLY A 1019 -16.64 -48.52 -20.77
CA GLY A 1019 -16.62 -49.77 -19.99
C GLY A 1019 -15.89 -49.76 -18.64
N HIS A 1020 -15.20 -48.69 -18.23
CA HIS A 1020 -14.60 -48.60 -16.89
C HIS A 1020 -14.64 -47.19 -16.30
#